data_AF-A0A1B1MDJ1-F1
#
_entry.id   AF-A0A1B1MDJ1-F1
#
_cell.length_a   1.000
_cell.length_b   1.000
_cell.length_c   1.000
_cell.angle_alpha   90.00
_cell.angle_beta   90.00
_cell.angle_gamma   90.00
#
_symmetry.space_group_name_H-M   'P 1'
#
loop_
_entity.id
_entity.type
_entity.pdbx_description
1 polymer ?
#
loop_
_entity_poly.entity_id
_entity_poly.type
_entity_poly.pdbx_seq_one_letter_code
_entity_poly.pdbx_strand_id
1 'polypeptide(L)'
;MSGALDTMAIRLPPAPEEALDSWLDAYAYRLHAEVSDILELAGLGASRYARMRSLFGNRPWTPELYPQEFAALSAVTVTPLRQLASMTMERYSGSLITLDHNKGILEKPSWWRHTRVSKFCPDCLAVSGGRWKLSWRLPWSFACRDHACLLLDTCPVCSQKGRVAWSLRESPTPGLCRSILPSGRGDTSMRTSRCLQPLAECEATRLVGSGLVLAAQAEIDHVMADMDRSREGSPEIPDISPRDALENLRASAQAAMSALYFSPDRLPRDVRDIVAELDSTPEGLRKDRPDGPAVRTTEAEVHTTAFGYATAARLIRAGALHPDPDIAQWILAAGTSGGRGTAPQAGRVLTRWGRSSPELQGALLKELGPRLRPADRLRYATYTRRPSRPVKGTGADRANNVPSLFWRGLAVQFTPADLFGHIPLNYRVTLSMMLLLVGSSDTSPRQARDLLFSEDLGMLPRETAHVTRKLQQVGALDSVLRGISILAQAIDEYGVPIDYSRRRRLFSRATLDERSYFELCEQTGRWRLPAERRQILRLKLIEILTGTHPRYLPSSVNLDAHPTQTNGYEFTMARLDLELTTHLRQQAALLLEVSDINEPVEWEPPAEWIGGIDLPGFTVDSINVQRLWCLLESGQRVTRIATELKTSAEHVRAAAQQNPMPPKIPSKGQRAKARRLDLPSRDQIRRYQEQGLGTRAIAQLSGCTRNQLKRMLDLEEISTLPPGRPFTHEVDPVWLRLEYETKERKFKDIAREAGMSPHALRDHAVRHGIPIRPRGGRPSHPLAQLGHPNDFASEVWKALSGKGALLRAERFLAMLDAENMSSAARSLNISQSTLSAQITQLERATEAQLLELACSGRRKLRLTAEGERFAVGLRSALSALAEGGRGRPGNPSAP
;
A
#
# COMPACT_ATOMS: atom_id res chain seq x y z
N MET A 1 -8.77 -57.38 50.79
CA MET A 1 -7.91 -58.34 51.49
C MET A 1 -6.64 -57.60 51.89
N SER A 2 -6.43 -57.44 53.18
CA SER A 2 -5.30 -56.74 53.79
C SER A 2 -4.13 -57.73 53.99
N GLY A 3 -3.49 -58.14 52.89
CA GLY A 3 -2.19 -58.80 52.93
C GLY A 3 -1.12 -57.76 52.64
N ALA A 4 -0.11 -57.64 53.50
CA ALA A 4 1.09 -56.89 53.18
C ALA A 4 1.64 -57.46 51.86
N LEU A 5 1.78 -56.61 50.84
CA LEU A 5 2.42 -57.03 49.58
C LEU A 5 3.85 -57.45 49.93
N ASP A 6 4.16 -58.74 49.82
CA ASP A 6 5.51 -59.24 50.04
C ASP A 6 6.45 -58.53 49.06
N THR A 7 7.40 -57.76 49.61
CA THR A 7 8.41 -57.08 48.80
C THR A 7 9.30 -58.09 48.10
N MET A 8 9.72 -57.80 46.88
CA MET A 8 10.61 -58.69 46.12
C MET A 8 11.97 -58.83 46.80
N ALA A 9 12.41 -60.07 47.02
CA ALA A 9 13.69 -60.36 47.69
C ALA A 9 14.90 -59.95 46.85
N ILE A 10 14.82 -60.10 45.52
CA ILE A 10 15.86 -59.67 44.58
C ILE A 10 15.50 -58.28 44.10
N ARG A 11 16.36 -57.29 44.37
CA ARG A 11 16.16 -55.89 43.96
C ARG A 11 16.97 -55.57 42.72
N LEU A 12 16.36 -54.88 41.75
CA LEU A 12 17.03 -54.39 40.56
C LEU A 12 16.80 -52.87 40.41
N PRO A 13 17.80 -52.02 40.68
CA PRO A 13 17.63 -50.59 40.48
C PRO A 13 17.44 -50.26 38.98
N PRO A 14 16.60 -49.27 38.65
CA PRO A 14 16.54 -48.68 37.32
C PRO A 14 17.89 -48.07 36.90
N ALA A 15 18.27 -48.22 35.64
CA ALA A 15 19.41 -47.51 35.08
C ALA A 15 19.05 -46.04 34.75
N PRO A 16 20.04 -45.14 34.63
CA PRO A 16 19.80 -43.75 34.24
C PRO A 16 19.03 -43.66 32.92
N GLU A 17 17.96 -42.86 32.92
CA GLU A 17 17.04 -42.69 31.78
C GLU A 17 16.37 -43.97 31.26
N GLU A 18 16.35 -45.05 32.02
CA GLU A 18 15.75 -46.31 31.56
C GLU A 18 14.23 -46.20 31.36
N ALA A 19 13.72 -46.74 30.26
CA ALA A 19 12.29 -46.84 30.03
C ALA A 19 11.64 -47.89 30.94
N LEU A 20 10.42 -47.65 31.41
CA LEU A 20 9.74 -48.55 32.36
C LEU A 20 9.55 -49.99 31.86
N ASP A 21 9.25 -50.16 30.57
CA ASP A 21 9.16 -51.50 29.95
C ASP A 21 10.52 -52.19 29.81
N SER A 22 11.59 -51.43 29.59
CA SER A 22 12.95 -51.98 29.59
C SER A 22 13.36 -52.49 30.95
N TRP A 23 13.09 -51.70 31.99
CA TRP A 23 13.43 -52.08 33.35
C TRP A 23 12.63 -53.30 33.80
N LEU A 24 11.33 -53.35 33.49
CA LEU A 24 10.49 -54.52 33.79
C LEU A 24 10.94 -55.77 33.03
N ASP A 25 11.36 -55.63 31.76
CA ASP A 25 11.98 -56.74 31.02
C ASP A 25 13.27 -57.22 31.71
N ALA A 26 14.15 -56.31 32.13
CA ALA A 26 15.39 -56.66 32.82
C ALA A 26 15.14 -57.31 34.20
N TYR A 27 14.12 -56.83 34.91
CA TYR A 27 13.72 -57.36 36.21
C TYR A 27 13.15 -58.77 36.07
N ALA A 28 12.23 -58.98 35.12
CA ALA A 28 11.65 -60.29 34.84
C ALA A 28 12.72 -61.29 34.38
N TYR A 29 13.66 -60.86 33.53
CA TYR A 29 14.81 -61.69 33.15
C TYR A 29 15.65 -62.12 34.36
N ARG A 30 15.95 -61.18 35.27
CA ARG A 30 16.76 -61.44 36.47
C ARG A 30 16.11 -62.43 37.43
N LEU A 31 14.78 -62.49 37.43
CA LEU A 31 13.97 -63.37 38.26
C LEU A 31 13.60 -64.70 37.58
N HIS A 32 13.96 -64.88 36.30
CA HIS A 32 13.49 -65.98 35.46
C HIS A 32 11.94 -66.06 35.41
N ALA A 33 11.30 -64.90 35.35
CA ALA A 33 9.84 -64.75 35.37
C ALA A 33 9.34 -64.02 34.12
N GLU A 34 8.01 -63.93 33.97
CA GLU A 34 7.36 -63.06 33.01
C GLU A 34 7.09 -61.67 33.62
N VAL A 35 6.92 -60.66 32.78
CA VAL A 35 6.52 -59.33 33.27
C VAL A 35 5.12 -59.39 33.90
N SER A 36 4.23 -60.26 33.38
CA SER A 36 2.93 -60.53 34.03
C SER A 36 3.09 -61.01 35.46
N ASP A 37 4.09 -61.84 35.78
CA ASP A 37 4.25 -62.37 37.15
C ASP A 37 4.60 -61.25 38.14
N ILE A 38 5.45 -60.30 37.72
CA ILE A 38 5.78 -59.10 38.52
C ILE A 38 4.54 -58.24 38.74
N LEU A 39 3.74 -58.05 37.69
CA LEU A 39 2.50 -57.28 37.78
C LEU A 39 1.46 -57.99 38.67
N GLU A 40 1.33 -59.31 38.56
CA GLU A 40 0.47 -60.15 39.40
C GLU A 40 0.85 -60.08 40.88
N LEU A 41 2.15 -60.09 41.18
CA LEU A 41 2.67 -59.90 42.53
C LEU A 41 2.30 -58.51 43.09
N ALA A 42 2.28 -57.48 42.24
CA ALA A 42 1.77 -56.15 42.57
C ALA A 42 0.22 -56.08 42.62
N GLY A 43 -0.49 -57.20 42.50
CA GLY A 43 -1.96 -57.23 42.51
C GLY A 43 -2.61 -56.73 41.20
N LEU A 44 -1.84 -56.65 40.11
CA LEU A 44 -2.23 -56.08 38.82
C LEU A 44 -2.60 -57.17 37.80
N GLY A 45 -3.49 -58.10 38.18
CA GLY A 45 -3.76 -59.33 37.44
C GLY A 45 -4.54 -59.24 36.11
N ALA A 46 -4.87 -60.41 35.57
CA ALA A 46 -5.40 -60.72 34.24
C ALA A 46 -6.41 -59.74 33.60
N SER A 47 -7.40 -59.28 34.37
CA SER A 47 -8.46 -58.38 33.91
C SER A 47 -7.99 -56.94 33.66
N ARG A 48 -6.82 -56.56 34.18
CA ARG A 48 -6.14 -55.28 33.88
C ARG A 48 -5.12 -55.39 32.74
N TYR A 49 -4.66 -56.60 32.37
CA TYR A 49 -3.69 -56.79 31.28
C TYR A 49 -4.20 -56.38 29.89
N ALA A 50 -5.49 -56.61 29.59
CA ALA A 50 -6.08 -56.16 28.32
C ALA A 50 -6.06 -54.63 28.19
N ARG A 51 -6.21 -53.90 29.31
CA ARG A 51 -5.96 -52.46 29.40
C ARG A 51 -4.47 -52.16 29.23
N MET A 52 -3.59 -52.82 29.98
CA MET A 52 -2.12 -52.63 29.95
C MET A 52 -1.44 -52.86 28.60
N ARG A 53 -1.89 -53.85 27.83
CA ARG A 53 -1.41 -54.12 26.47
C ARG A 53 -1.72 -52.98 25.48
N SER A 54 -2.73 -52.14 25.79
CA SER A 54 -3.04 -50.89 25.06
C SER A 54 -2.32 -49.64 25.59
N LEU A 55 -1.69 -49.72 26.78
CA LEU A 55 -1.07 -48.60 27.52
C LEU A 55 0.33 -48.19 27.05
N PHE A 56 0.92 -48.96 26.13
CA PHE A 56 2.17 -48.54 25.46
C PHE A 56 1.89 -48.13 24.00
N GLY A 57 0.60 -48.04 23.65
CA GLY A 57 0.07 -47.47 22.43
C GLY A 57 -0.28 -45.98 22.58
N ASN A 58 -1.51 -45.58 22.19
CA ASN A 58 -1.96 -44.18 22.24
C ASN A 58 -2.39 -43.70 23.65
N ARG A 59 -2.37 -44.57 24.67
CA ARG A 59 -2.73 -44.22 26.05
C ARG A 59 -1.46 -44.14 26.89
N PRO A 60 -1.27 -43.11 27.74
CA PRO A 60 -0.05 -42.96 28.53
C PRO A 60 -0.17 -43.72 29.86
N TRP A 61 0.78 -44.61 30.18
CA TRP A 61 0.87 -45.26 31.49
C TRP A 61 1.64 -44.37 32.45
N THR A 62 0.93 -43.69 33.36
CA THR A 62 1.51 -42.70 34.29
C THR A 62 0.93 -42.87 35.71
N PRO A 63 1.68 -42.51 36.76
CA PRO A 63 1.21 -42.45 38.14
C PRO A 63 -0.12 -41.71 38.32
N GLU A 64 -0.34 -40.57 37.66
CA GLU A 64 -1.59 -39.82 37.82
C GLU A 64 -2.82 -40.57 37.25
N LEU A 65 -2.66 -41.28 36.14
CA LEU A 65 -3.74 -42.08 35.54
C LEU A 65 -3.97 -43.43 36.24
N TYR A 66 -2.92 -43.96 36.86
CA TYR A 66 -2.88 -45.28 37.46
C TYR A 66 -2.24 -45.24 38.87
N PRO A 67 -2.78 -44.43 39.80
CA PRO A 67 -2.12 -44.16 41.07
C PRO A 67 -2.04 -45.40 41.95
N GLN A 68 -3.05 -46.26 41.91
CA GLN A 68 -3.06 -47.51 42.67
C GLN A 68 -2.05 -48.50 42.09
N GLU A 69 -1.93 -48.57 40.77
CA GLU A 69 -0.99 -49.48 40.10
C GLU A 69 0.46 -49.08 40.31
N PHE A 70 0.78 -47.78 40.22
CA PHE A 70 2.12 -47.28 40.52
C PHE A 70 2.44 -47.39 42.00
N ALA A 71 1.48 -47.18 42.91
CA ALA A 71 1.69 -47.39 44.35
C ALA A 71 1.98 -48.86 44.67
N ALA A 72 1.24 -49.79 44.05
CA ALA A 72 1.46 -51.22 44.24
C ALA A 72 2.80 -51.68 43.65
N LEU A 73 3.17 -51.20 42.46
CA LEU A 73 4.49 -51.46 41.87
C LEU A 73 5.61 -50.87 42.73
N SER A 74 5.44 -49.65 43.23
CA SER A 74 6.40 -49.01 44.14
C SER A 74 6.60 -49.81 45.42
N ALA A 75 5.51 -50.32 46.00
CA ALA A 75 5.55 -51.16 47.20
C ALA A 75 6.28 -52.49 46.96
N VAL A 76 5.93 -53.23 45.90
CA VAL A 76 6.50 -54.55 45.60
C VAL A 76 7.98 -54.47 45.18
N THR A 77 8.33 -53.47 44.36
CA THR A 77 9.69 -53.32 43.82
C THR A 77 10.61 -52.47 44.70
N VAL A 78 10.06 -51.83 45.75
CA VAL A 78 10.76 -50.88 46.64
C VAL A 78 11.41 -49.73 45.84
N THR A 79 10.80 -49.35 44.72
CA THR A 79 11.26 -48.25 43.86
C THR A 79 10.38 -47.03 44.10
N PRO A 80 10.94 -45.84 44.39
CA PRO A 80 10.15 -44.64 44.65
C PRO A 80 9.21 -44.29 43.49
N LEU A 81 7.98 -43.83 43.80
CA LEU A 81 7.00 -43.39 42.80
C LEU A 81 7.56 -42.36 41.81
N ARG A 82 8.35 -41.40 42.29
CA ARG A 82 9.01 -40.40 41.41
C ARG A 82 9.97 -41.04 40.41
N GLN A 83 10.68 -42.09 40.82
CA GLN A 83 11.60 -42.80 39.93
C GLN A 83 10.80 -43.58 38.87
N LEU A 84 9.75 -44.30 39.27
CA LEU A 84 8.84 -44.97 38.32
C LEU A 84 8.19 -43.98 37.34
N ALA A 85 7.76 -42.81 37.83
CA ALA A 85 7.23 -41.71 37.03
C ALA A 85 8.22 -41.24 35.95
N SER A 86 9.48 -41.04 36.34
CA SER A 86 10.56 -40.57 35.45
C SER A 86 10.92 -41.55 34.32
N MET A 87 10.54 -42.82 34.47
CA MET A 87 10.72 -43.89 33.48
C MET A 87 9.56 -43.98 32.48
N THR A 88 8.56 -43.11 32.62
CA THR A 88 7.40 -43.00 31.73
C THR A 88 7.39 -41.69 30.95
N MET A 89 6.48 -41.59 29.97
CA MET A 89 6.29 -40.35 29.21
C MET A 89 5.81 -39.17 30.06
N GLU A 90 5.36 -39.37 31.31
CA GLU A 90 5.03 -38.29 32.25
C GLU A 90 6.18 -37.31 32.48
N ARG A 91 7.43 -37.80 32.38
CA ARG A 91 8.63 -36.97 32.41
C ARG A 91 8.57 -35.80 31.40
N TYR A 92 7.84 -35.96 30.31
CA TYR A 92 7.71 -34.96 29.26
C TYR A 92 6.34 -34.25 29.23
N SER A 93 5.45 -34.59 30.17
CA SER A 93 4.11 -33.99 30.31
C SER A 93 4.21 -32.50 30.64
N GLY A 94 3.35 -31.68 30.02
CA GLY A 94 3.30 -30.23 30.23
C GLY A 94 4.32 -29.44 29.41
N SER A 95 5.37 -30.09 28.91
CA SER A 95 6.43 -29.42 28.12
C SER A 95 6.43 -29.87 26.66
N LEU A 96 6.41 -31.18 26.38
CA LEU A 96 6.50 -31.74 25.02
C LEU A 96 5.22 -32.45 24.58
N ILE A 97 4.54 -33.06 25.53
CA ILE A 97 3.29 -33.77 25.30
C ILE A 97 2.25 -33.27 26.30
N THR A 98 1.00 -33.25 25.88
CA THR A 98 -0.11 -33.02 26.81
C THR A 98 -0.72 -34.36 27.15
N LEU A 99 -0.76 -34.68 28.44
CA LEU A 99 -1.45 -35.84 28.95
C LEU A 99 -2.85 -35.40 29.40
N ASP A 100 -3.89 -35.90 28.73
CA ASP A 100 -5.25 -35.76 29.24
C ASP A 100 -5.47 -36.90 30.25
N HIS A 101 -5.19 -36.59 31.52
CA HIS A 101 -5.35 -37.51 32.64
C HIS A 101 -6.82 -37.87 32.93
N ASN A 102 -7.81 -37.15 32.37
CA ASN A 102 -9.22 -37.49 32.52
C ASN A 102 -9.68 -38.50 31.44
N LYS A 103 -9.18 -38.35 30.22
CA LYS A 103 -9.54 -39.24 29.09
C LYS A 103 -8.60 -40.43 28.94
N GLY A 104 -7.46 -40.45 29.64
CA GLY A 104 -6.41 -41.46 29.46
C GLY A 104 -5.83 -41.43 28.05
N ILE A 105 -5.81 -40.25 27.42
CA ILE A 105 -5.35 -40.04 26.06
C ILE A 105 -4.09 -39.20 26.10
N LEU A 106 -3.05 -39.68 25.44
CA LEU A 106 -1.88 -38.88 25.12
C LEU A 106 -2.28 -37.99 23.94
N GLU A 107 -2.48 -36.69 24.20
CA GLU A 107 -2.66 -35.72 23.13
C GLU A 107 -1.30 -35.50 22.45
N LYS A 108 -1.06 -36.38 21.50
CA LYS A 108 0.12 -36.38 20.63
C LYS A 108 0.07 -35.13 19.77
N PRO A 109 1.06 -34.24 19.87
CA PRO A 109 1.25 -33.24 18.85
C PRO A 109 1.32 -33.89 17.47
N SER A 110 0.98 -33.17 16.40
CA SER A 110 0.89 -33.77 15.05
C SER A 110 2.19 -34.45 14.60
N TRP A 111 3.34 -34.09 15.16
CA TRP A 111 4.63 -34.74 14.92
C TRP A 111 4.79 -36.10 15.58
N TRP A 112 4.17 -36.33 16.73
CA TRP A 112 4.26 -37.57 17.47
C TRP A 112 3.41 -38.69 16.85
N ARG A 113 2.55 -38.38 15.87
CA ARG A 113 1.61 -39.35 15.28
C ARG A 113 2.28 -40.54 14.58
N HIS A 114 3.58 -40.47 14.31
CA HIS A 114 4.37 -41.52 13.66
C HIS A 114 5.41 -42.23 14.55
N THR A 115 5.62 -41.82 15.81
CA THR A 115 6.61 -42.41 16.72
C THR A 115 6.03 -43.53 17.61
N ARG A 116 5.81 -44.72 17.03
CA ARG A 116 5.56 -45.95 17.81
C ARG A 116 6.78 -46.84 17.97
N VAL A 117 7.93 -46.37 17.51
CA VAL A 117 9.17 -47.13 17.41
C VAL A 117 10.15 -46.58 18.44
N SER A 118 10.70 -47.45 19.28
CA SER A 118 11.86 -47.08 20.08
C SER A 118 13.10 -47.31 19.23
N LYS A 119 13.99 -46.33 19.20
CA LYS A 119 15.30 -46.45 18.55
C LYS A 119 16.30 -47.04 19.54
N PHE A 120 17.47 -47.47 19.07
CA PHE A 120 18.52 -48.01 19.94
C PHE A 120 19.92 -47.76 19.39
N CYS A 121 20.90 -47.72 20.29
CA CYS A 121 22.31 -47.80 19.97
C CYS A 121 22.84 -49.19 20.33
N PRO A 122 23.42 -49.95 19.37
CA PRO A 122 23.99 -51.28 19.63
C PRO A 122 25.01 -51.27 20.77
N ASP A 123 25.95 -50.32 20.77
CA ASP A 123 27.00 -50.21 21.79
C ASP A 123 26.41 -49.89 23.19
N CYS A 124 25.42 -48.99 23.29
CA CYS A 124 24.73 -48.73 24.55
C CYS A 124 23.99 -49.98 25.07
N LEU A 125 23.38 -50.77 24.18
CA LEU A 125 22.75 -52.03 24.58
C LEU A 125 23.79 -53.06 25.04
N ALA A 126 24.97 -53.10 24.43
CA ALA A 126 26.08 -53.96 24.87
C ALA A 126 26.53 -53.60 26.29
N VAL A 127 26.79 -52.31 26.55
CA VAL A 127 27.27 -51.82 27.85
C VAL A 127 26.22 -51.97 28.96
N SER A 128 24.94 -51.73 28.64
CA SER A 128 23.87 -51.71 29.64
C SER A 128 23.21 -53.07 29.90
N GLY A 129 23.63 -54.13 29.18
CA GLY A 129 22.99 -55.44 29.25
C GLY A 129 21.58 -55.46 28.64
N GLY A 130 21.38 -54.72 27.55
CA GLY A 130 20.12 -54.69 26.82
C GLY A 130 19.07 -53.71 27.33
N ARG A 131 19.47 -52.70 28.13
CA ARG A 131 18.56 -51.69 28.69
C ARG A 131 18.35 -50.51 27.74
N TRP A 132 17.11 -50.11 27.56
CA TRP A 132 16.70 -49.06 26.62
C TRP A 132 16.46 -47.74 27.33
N LYS A 133 16.96 -46.65 26.74
CA LYS A 133 16.69 -45.29 27.22
C LYS A 133 15.27 -44.85 26.82
N LEU A 134 14.58 -44.13 27.71
CA LEU A 134 13.27 -43.53 27.48
C LEU A 134 13.32 -42.47 26.38
N SER A 135 14.40 -41.68 26.32
CA SER A 135 14.62 -40.63 25.32
C SER A 135 14.64 -41.17 23.89
N TRP A 136 15.02 -42.44 23.66
CA TRP A 136 15.00 -43.07 22.33
C TRP A 136 13.60 -43.25 21.72
N ARG A 137 12.54 -42.95 22.47
CA ARG A 137 11.16 -42.87 21.97
C ARG A 137 10.81 -41.51 21.37
N LEU A 138 11.62 -40.50 21.65
CA LEU A 138 11.42 -39.15 21.15
C LEU A 138 11.74 -39.10 19.64
N PRO A 139 10.97 -38.36 18.84
CA PRO A 139 11.18 -38.25 17.39
C PRO A 139 12.49 -37.57 17.00
N TRP A 140 13.09 -36.79 17.89
CA TRP A 140 14.32 -36.03 17.64
C TRP A 140 15.56 -36.65 18.27
N SER A 141 15.45 -37.84 18.86
CA SER A 141 16.62 -38.65 19.19
C SER A 141 16.98 -39.47 17.95
N PHE A 142 18.04 -39.09 17.24
CA PHE A 142 18.49 -39.77 16.02
C PHE A 142 19.95 -40.21 16.08
N ALA A 143 20.75 -39.66 17.00
CA ALA A 143 22.14 -40.05 17.20
C ALA A 143 22.46 -40.38 18.66
N CYS A 144 23.42 -41.27 18.86
CA CYS A 144 24.04 -41.56 20.14
C CYS A 144 25.32 -40.72 20.26
N ARG A 145 25.38 -39.84 21.26
CA ARG A 145 26.57 -39.02 21.54
C ARG A 145 27.68 -39.79 22.24
N ASP A 146 27.32 -40.75 23.09
CA ASP A 146 28.29 -41.56 23.83
C ASP A 146 29.15 -42.42 22.88
N HIS A 147 28.54 -42.92 21.79
CA HIS A 147 29.18 -43.84 20.83
C HIS A 147 29.31 -43.27 19.41
N ALA A 148 29.01 -41.98 19.23
CA ALA A 148 29.11 -41.25 17.96
C ALA A 148 28.52 -42.04 16.78
N CYS A 149 27.27 -42.48 16.88
CA CYS A 149 26.61 -43.27 15.82
C CYS A 149 25.14 -42.89 15.63
N LEU A 150 24.57 -43.16 14.46
CA LEU A 150 23.13 -43.07 14.27
C LEU A 150 22.41 -44.16 15.07
N LEU A 151 21.24 -43.83 15.61
CA LEU A 151 20.40 -44.82 16.28
C LEU A 151 19.69 -45.69 15.24
N LEU A 152 19.58 -46.98 15.49
CA LEU A 152 18.80 -47.89 14.66
C LEU A 152 17.35 -47.88 15.14
N ASP A 153 16.39 -47.87 14.22
CA ASP A 153 14.96 -47.98 14.52
C ASP A 153 14.35 -49.30 14.05
N THR A 154 15.10 -50.07 13.25
CA THR A 154 14.75 -51.40 12.78
C THR A 154 15.89 -52.39 13.02
N CYS A 155 15.54 -53.66 13.16
CA CYS A 155 16.54 -54.73 13.16
C CYS A 155 17.01 -54.99 11.71
N PRO A 156 18.33 -55.01 11.43
CA PRO A 156 18.85 -55.22 10.08
C PRO A 156 18.49 -56.61 9.52
N VAL A 157 18.27 -57.61 10.38
CA VAL A 157 17.96 -58.99 9.95
C VAL A 157 16.48 -59.17 9.57
N CYS A 158 15.54 -58.68 10.39
CA CYS A 158 14.11 -58.90 10.15
C CYS A 158 13.36 -57.67 9.64
N SER A 159 14.04 -56.52 9.53
CA SER A 159 13.50 -55.20 9.13
C SER A 159 12.28 -54.75 9.95
N GLN A 160 12.06 -55.35 11.11
CA GLN A 160 10.95 -54.98 12.00
C GLN A 160 11.40 -53.88 12.94
N LYS A 161 10.45 -52.98 13.21
CA LYS A 161 10.63 -51.80 14.08
C LYS A 161 10.84 -52.19 15.55
N GLY A 162 11.76 -51.50 16.21
CA GLY A 162 12.09 -51.71 17.61
C GLY A 162 10.90 -51.47 18.56
N ARG A 163 10.65 -52.44 19.45
CA ARG A 163 9.67 -52.37 20.57
C ARG A 163 8.26 -51.87 20.18
N VAL A 164 7.73 -52.25 19.01
CA VAL A 164 6.36 -51.86 18.57
C VAL A 164 5.25 -52.63 19.31
N ALA A 165 5.52 -53.85 19.76
CA ALA A 165 4.58 -54.68 20.52
C ALA A 165 5.30 -55.30 21.72
N TRP A 166 5.13 -54.68 22.90
CA TRP A 166 5.65 -55.22 24.16
C TRP A 166 4.75 -56.37 24.65
N SER A 167 5.34 -57.54 24.89
CA SER A 167 4.63 -58.73 25.39
C SER A 167 4.85 -58.87 26.89
N LEU A 168 3.78 -59.05 27.65
CA LEU A 168 3.83 -59.26 29.10
C LEU A 168 4.01 -60.73 29.49
N ARG A 169 3.55 -61.64 28.62
CA ARG A 169 3.40 -63.10 28.88
C ARG A 169 4.50 -63.95 28.25
N GLU A 170 5.68 -63.37 28.15
CA GLU A 170 6.82 -64.04 27.53
C GLU A 170 8.07 -63.65 28.29
N SER A 171 8.83 -64.65 28.74
CA SER A 171 10.11 -64.44 29.41
C SER A 171 11.01 -63.53 28.56
N PRO A 172 11.34 -62.32 29.04
CA PRO A 172 12.16 -61.39 28.31
C PRO A 172 13.62 -61.83 28.31
N THR A 173 14.29 -61.71 27.17
CA THR A 173 15.76 -61.69 27.06
C THR A 173 16.18 -60.29 26.60
N PRO A 174 16.57 -59.40 27.53
CA PRO A 174 17.04 -58.06 27.19
C PRO A 174 18.14 -58.10 26.13
N GLY A 175 18.11 -57.13 25.20
CA GLY A 175 19.10 -57.02 24.13
C GLY A 175 18.84 -57.88 22.88
N LEU A 176 17.86 -58.80 22.89
CA LEU A 176 17.48 -59.55 21.68
C LEU A 176 16.28 -58.96 20.93
N CYS A 177 16.26 -59.13 19.61
CA CYS A 177 15.12 -58.73 18.77
C CYS A 177 13.90 -59.61 19.02
N ARG A 178 12.79 -59.02 19.49
CA ARG A 178 11.56 -59.76 19.83
C ARG A 178 10.46 -59.67 18.77
N SER A 179 10.80 -59.21 17.57
CA SER A 179 9.81 -59.08 16.50
C SER A 179 9.31 -60.44 16.02
N ILE A 180 8.00 -60.53 15.77
CA ILE A 180 7.36 -61.71 15.16
C ILE A 180 7.73 -61.73 13.68
N LEU A 181 8.28 -62.83 13.21
CA LEU A 181 8.47 -63.05 11.78
C LEU A 181 7.12 -63.44 11.15
N PRO A 182 6.76 -62.87 9.99
CA PRO A 182 5.55 -63.30 9.28
C PRO A 182 5.68 -64.78 8.92
N SER A 183 4.78 -65.63 9.42
CA SER A 183 4.70 -67.02 8.99
C SER A 183 4.37 -67.05 7.50
N GLY A 184 5.16 -67.80 6.71
CA GLY A 184 4.85 -68.05 5.31
C GLY A 184 3.43 -68.64 5.19
N ARG A 185 2.66 -68.20 4.19
CA ARG A 185 1.32 -68.73 3.91
C ARG A 185 1.45 -70.22 3.61
N GLY A 186 1.05 -71.10 4.53
CA GLY A 186 0.97 -72.53 4.24
C GLY A 186 0.99 -73.49 5.43
N ASP A 187 1.31 -73.05 6.65
CA ASP A 187 1.40 -73.99 7.79
C ASP A 187 0.54 -73.52 8.97
N THR A 188 -0.50 -74.31 9.26
CA THR A 188 -1.47 -74.08 10.34
C THR A 188 -0.99 -74.59 11.71
N SER A 189 0.25 -75.09 11.82
CA SER A 189 0.87 -75.42 13.12
C SER A 189 1.66 -74.23 13.68
N MET A 190 0.99 -73.48 14.56
CA MET A 190 1.33 -72.12 14.97
C MET A 190 2.43 -72.09 16.06
N ARG A 191 3.70 -72.02 15.67
CA ARG A 191 4.75 -71.38 16.50
C ARG A 191 5.21 -70.12 15.78
N THR A 192 4.84 -68.95 16.31
CA THR A 192 5.34 -67.65 15.87
C THR A 192 6.85 -67.59 16.11
N SER A 193 7.66 -67.78 15.06
CA SER A 193 9.11 -67.64 15.16
C SER A 193 9.49 -66.17 15.43
N ARG A 194 10.41 -65.97 16.36
CA ARG A 194 10.96 -64.67 16.74
C ARG A 194 12.31 -64.48 16.04
N CYS A 195 12.67 -63.23 15.75
CA CYS A 195 13.96 -62.93 15.13
C CYS A 195 15.14 -63.28 16.05
N LEU A 196 15.07 -62.94 17.33
CA LEU A 196 16.09 -63.18 18.37
C LEU A 196 17.50 -62.64 18.05
N GLN A 197 17.66 -61.84 17.00
CA GLN A 197 18.94 -61.22 16.67
C GLN A 197 19.48 -60.39 17.86
N PRO A 198 20.74 -60.59 18.28
CA PRO A 198 21.39 -59.72 19.24
C PRO A 198 21.48 -58.29 18.70
N LEU A 199 20.77 -57.36 19.33
CA LEU A 199 20.72 -55.97 18.90
C LEU A 199 22.02 -55.22 19.18
N ALA A 200 22.82 -55.71 20.13
CA ALA A 200 24.15 -55.21 20.44
C ALA A 200 25.19 -55.50 19.35
N GLU A 201 24.94 -56.52 18.52
CA GLU A 201 25.83 -56.91 17.40
C GLU A 201 25.43 -56.25 16.08
N CYS A 202 24.38 -55.43 16.08
CA CYS A 202 23.94 -54.74 14.86
C CYS A 202 24.93 -53.63 14.50
N GLU A 203 25.19 -53.46 13.21
CA GLU A 203 26.05 -52.38 12.71
C GLU A 203 25.24 -51.07 12.60
N ALA A 204 25.81 -49.99 13.12
CA ALA A 204 25.23 -48.65 13.06
C ALA A 204 26.19 -47.68 12.36
N THR A 205 25.67 -46.77 11.54
CA THR A 205 26.45 -45.75 10.85
C THR A 205 27.21 -44.89 11.86
N ARG A 206 28.55 -44.85 11.74
CA ARG A 206 29.42 -44.04 12.59
C ARG A 206 29.40 -42.59 12.11
N LEU A 207 29.32 -41.68 13.07
CA LEU A 207 29.29 -40.23 12.85
C LEU A 207 30.64 -39.61 13.23
N VAL A 208 30.98 -38.52 12.58
CA VAL A 208 32.20 -37.76 12.91
C VAL A 208 31.99 -37.03 14.24
N GLY A 209 32.90 -37.19 15.20
CA GLY A 209 32.77 -36.63 16.55
C GLY A 209 32.55 -35.11 16.60
N SER A 210 33.14 -34.37 15.66
CA SER A 210 32.94 -32.92 15.47
C SER A 210 31.98 -32.58 14.33
N GLY A 211 31.19 -33.55 13.88
CA GLY A 211 30.26 -33.43 12.76
C GLY A 211 29.00 -32.64 13.10
N LEU A 212 28.29 -32.23 12.04
CA LEU A 212 27.10 -31.39 12.15
C LEU A 212 25.90 -32.19 12.68
N VAL A 213 25.86 -33.51 12.44
CA VAL A 213 24.77 -34.37 12.90
C VAL A 213 24.83 -34.57 14.42
N LEU A 214 26.02 -34.86 14.97
CA LEU A 214 26.19 -34.98 16.42
C LEU A 214 26.03 -33.65 17.15
N ALA A 215 26.50 -32.55 16.55
CA ALA A 215 26.28 -31.22 17.10
C ALA A 215 24.78 -30.90 17.23
N ALA A 216 23.97 -31.27 16.23
CA ALA A 216 22.53 -31.08 16.27
C ALA A 216 21.83 -31.93 17.34
N GLN A 217 22.26 -33.19 17.54
CA GLN A 217 21.75 -34.00 18.65
C GLN A 217 22.12 -33.38 20.00
N ALA A 218 23.35 -32.86 20.13
CA ALA A 218 23.80 -32.20 21.37
C ALA A 218 22.99 -30.94 21.69
N GLU A 219 22.63 -30.14 20.68
CA GLU A 219 21.76 -28.97 20.85
C GLU A 219 20.36 -29.37 21.34
N ILE A 220 19.78 -30.42 20.76
CA ILE A 220 18.47 -30.95 21.19
C ILE A 220 18.55 -31.45 22.63
N ASP A 221 19.58 -32.21 22.97
CA ASP A 221 19.77 -32.71 24.34
C ASP A 221 19.94 -31.56 25.34
N HIS A 222 20.58 -30.45 24.95
CA HIS A 222 20.72 -29.26 25.79
C HIS A 222 19.37 -28.62 26.07
N VAL A 223 18.54 -28.40 25.04
CA VAL A 223 17.18 -27.86 25.18
C VAL A 223 16.30 -28.77 26.04
N MET A 224 16.47 -30.09 25.91
CA MET A 224 15.78 -31.08 26.74
C MET A 224 16.24 -31.00 28.21
N ALA A 225 17.53 -30.80 28.46
CA ALA A 225 18.06 -30.64 29.81
C ALA A 225 17.64 -29.31 30.46
N ASP A 226 17.55 -28.21 29.69
CA ASP A 226 17.00 -26.93 30.16
C ASP A 226 15.54 -27.09 30.63
N MET A 227 14.75 -27.83 29.86
CA MET A 227 13.36 -28.12 30.18
C MET A 227 13.22 -28.89 31.50
N ASP A 228 14.10 -29.87 31.74
CA ASP A 228 14.13 -30.60 33.03
C ASP A 228 14.51 -29.65 34.18
N ARG A 229 15.51 -28.76 34.01
CA ARG A 229 15.90 -27.76 35.02
C ARG A 229 14.79 -26.75 35.35
N SER A 230 14.04 -26.29 34.34
CA SER A 230 12.90 -25.36 34.56
C SER A 230 11.77 -26.01 35.36
N ARG A 231 11.56 -27.33 35.25
CA ARG A 231 10.58 -28.08 36.06
C ARG A 231 10.99 -28.18 37.53
N GLU A 232 12.29 -28.23 37.80
CA GLU A 232 12.85 -28.35 39.14
C GLU A 232 12.94 -27.01 39.90
N GLY A 233 12.46 -25.91 39.29
CA GLY A 233 12.29 -24.61 39.94
C GLY A 233 13.52 -23.70 39.92
N SER A 234 14.49 -23.94 39.02
CA SER A 234 15.59 -23.00 38.82
C SER A 234 15.13 -21.73 38.07
N PRO A 235 15.50 -20.51 38.53
CA PRO A 235 14.92 -19.24 38.09
C PRO A 235 15.52 -18.63 36.82
N GLU A 236 16.40 -19.33 36.09
CA GLU A 236 16.89 -18.83 34.80
C GLU A 236 15.78 -18.98 33.76
N ILE A 237 15.09 -17.87 33.46
CA ILE A 237 14.13 -17.78 32.37
C ILE A 237 14.94 -17.69 31.07
N PRO A 238 14.92 -18.72 30.21
CA PRO A 238 15.61 -18.63 28.94
C PRO A 238 14.91 -17.60 28.04
N ASP A 239 15.67 -16.93 27.16
CA ASP A 239 15.14 -15.94 26.19
C ASP A 239 14.04 -16.52 25.28
N ILE A 240 14.03 -17.84 25.07
CA ILE A 240 13.04 -18.58 24.29
C ILE A 240 12.59 -19.78 25.12
N SER A 241 11.28 -20.02 25.20
CA SER A 241 10.75 -21.22 25.83
C SER A 241 11.36 -22.48 25.19
N PRO A 242 11.86 -23.47 25.96
CA PRO A 242 12.38 -24.72 25.40
C PRO A 242 11.40 -25.41 24.44
N ARG A 243 10.10 -25.20 24.64
CA ARG A 243 9.05 -25.66 23.74
C ARG A 243 9.10 -25.00 22.36
N ASP A 244 9.27 -23.68 22.32
CA ASP A 244 9.32 -22.91 21.07
C ASP A 244 10.61 -23.20 20.30
N ALA A 245 11.73 -23.43 21.01
CA ALA A 245 12.98 -23.89 20.41
C ALA A 245 12.80 -25.23 19.67
N LEU A 246 12.11 -26.20 20.29
CA LEU A 246 11.83 -27.51 19.67
C LEU A 246 10.84 -27.42 18.50
N GLU A 247 9.78 -26.60 18.60
CA GLU A 247 8.87 -26.40 17.46
C GLU A 247 9.56 -25.63 16.30
N ASN A 248 10.50 -24.72 16.58
CA ASN A 248 11.36 -24.09 15.56
C ASN A 248 12.23 -25.13 14.84
N LEU A 249 12.94 -25.97 15.60
CA LEU A 249 13.78 -27.04 15.04
C LEU A 249 12.95 -27.99 14.19
N ARG A 250 11.80 -28.42 14.70
CA ARG A 250 10.91 -29.34 14.02
C ARG A 250 10.32 -28.75 12.74
N ALA A 251 9.79 -27.52 12.79
CA ALA A 251 9.25 -26.85 11.61
C ALA A 251 10.33 -26.70 10.52
N SER A 252 11.54 -26.32 10.93
CA SER A 252 12.71 -26.19 10.06
C SER A 252 13.13 -27.54 9.46
N ALA A 253 13.14 -28.61 10.26
CA ALA A 253 13.47 -29.96 9.79
C ALA A 253 12.47 -30.45 8.74
N GLN A 254 11.17 -30.24 8.98
CA GLN A 254 10.12 -30.57 8.01
C GLN A 254 10.25 -29.77 6.72
N ALA A 255 10.61 -28.49 6.84
CA ALA A 255 10.83 -27.64 5.68
C ALA A 255 12.08 -28.06 4.89
N ALA A 256 13.16 -28.45 5.56
CA ALA A 256 14.37 -28.99 4.93
C ALA A 256 14.12 -30.32 4.20
N MET A 257 13.40 -31.26 4.83
CA MET A 257 12.99 -32.52 4.19
C MET A 257 12.13 -32.27 2.94
N SER A 258 11.17 -31.33 3.03
CA SER A 258 10.38 -30.92 1.87
C SER A 258 11.24 -30.27 0.79
N ALA A 259 12.26 -29.50 1.17
CA ALA A 259 13.14 -28.82 0.24
C ALA A 259 14.03 -29.79 -0.53
N LEU A 260 14.56 -30.81 0.15
CA LEU A 260 15.30 -31.90 -0.47
C LEU A 260 14.47 -32.67 -1.51
N TYR A 261 13.17 -32.86 -1.24
CA TYR A 261 12.27 -33.50 -2.20
C TYR A 261 12.12 -32.67 -3.49
N PHE A 262 11.82 -31.37 -3.37
CA PHE A 262 11.51 -30.51 -4.53
C PHE A 262 12.74 -29.86 -5.19
N SER A 263 13.89 -29.82 -4.54
CA SER A 263 15.08 -29.07 -5.02
C SER A 263 16.39 -29.74 -4.60
N PRO A 264 16.71 -30.92 -5.16
CA PRO A 264 17.90 -31.70 -4.80
C PRO A 264 19.21 -31.14 -5.38
N ASP A 265 19.15 -30.47 -6.53
CA ASP A 265 20.34 -30.18 -7.32
C ASP A 265 21.11 -28.95 -6.82
N ARG A 266 20.56 -28.25 -5.80
CA ARG A 266 21.06 -26.97 -5.30
C ARG A 266 21.12 -26.94 -3.78
N LEU A 267 21.82 -27.91 -3.19
CA LEU A 267 22.02 -27.97 -1.75
C LEU A 267 23.00 -26.87 -1.28
N PRO A 268 22.73 -26.17 -0.17
CA PRO A 268 23.73 -25.35 0.52
C PRO A 268 24.95 -26.18 0.97
N ARG A 269 26.08 -25.53 1.28
CA ARG A 269 27.33 -26.20 1.68
C ARG A 269 27.13 -27.09 2.91
N ASP A 270 26.66 -26.52 4.01
CA ASP A 270 26.39 -27.26 5.25
C ASP A 270 25.43 -28.43 5.04
N VAL A 271 24.44 -28.27 4.15
CA VAL A 271 23.48 -29.33 3.82
C VAL A 271 24.15 -30.47 3.05
N ARG A 272 25.09 -30.18 2.13
CA ARG A 272 25.89 -31.23 1.48
C ARG A 272 26.79 -31.96 2.46
N ASP A 273 27.41 -31.23 3.37
CA ASP A 273 28.30 -31.80 4.39
C ASP A 273 27.52 -32.74 5.31
N ILE A 274 26.28 -32.39 5.70
CA ILE A 274 25.36 -33.27 6.44
C ILE A 274 25.03 -34.54 5.64
N VAL A 275 24.72 -34.42 4.35
CA VAL A 275 24.39 -35.58 3.50
C VAL A 275 25.58 -36.54 3.40
N ALA A 276 26.80 -36.00 3.26
CA ALA A 276 28.03 -36.78 3.24
C ALA A 276 28.34 -37.44 4.60
N GLU A 277 28.12 -36.75 5.71
CA GLU A 277 28.31 -37.29 7.07
C GLU A 277 27.35 -38.46 7.37
N LEU A 278 26.15 -38.44 6.78
CA LEU A 278 25.16 -39.52 6.92
C LEU A 278 25.43 -40.72 5.98
N ASP A 279 26.55 -40.70 5.24
CA ASP A 279 26.90 -41.69 4.21
C ASP A 279 25.70 -42.01 3.29
N SER A 280 25.01 -40.95 2.86
CA SER A 280 23.75 -41.05 2.11
C SER A 280 23.79 -40.19 0.85
N THR A 281 22.90 -40.47 -0.09
CA THR A 281 22.66 -39.60 -1.25
C THR A 281 21.41 -38.76 -1.05
N PRO A 282 21.26 -37.60 -1.73
CA PRO A 282 20.01 -36.85 -1.73
C PRO A 282 18.81 -37.74 -2.10
N GLU A 283 18.99 -38.63 -3.09
CA GLU A 283 18.02 -39.64 -3.53
C GLU A 283 17.68 -40.65 -2.43
N GLY A 284 18.68 -41.15 -1.69
CA GLY A 284 18.47 -42.08 -0.59
C GLY A 284 17.73 -41.46 0.60
N LEU A 285 17.85 -40.15 0.79
CA LEU A 285 17.15 -39.38 1.83
C LEU A 285 15.76 -38.88 1.39
N ARG A 286 15.44 -38.97 0.09
CA ARG A 286 14.12 -38.66 -0.44
C ARG A 286 13.20 -39.85 -0.19
N LYS A 287 12.23 -39.71 0.71
CA LYS A 287 11.13 -40.66 0.79
C LYS A 287 10.31 -40.59 -0.50
N ASP A 288 10.13 -41.73 -1.18
CA ASP A 288 8.98 -41.94 -2.07
C ASP A 288 7.71 -41.52 -1.31
N ARG A 289 6.93 -40.60 -1.88
CA ARG A 289 5.55 -40.42 -1.43
C ARG A 289 4.83 -41.75 -1.64
N PRO A 290 4.12 -42.30 -0.64
CA PRO A 290 3.42 -43.56 -0.83
C PRO A 290 2.17 -43.30 -1.69
N ASP A 291 2.30 -43.41 -3.00
CA ASP A 291 1.20 -43.78 -3.88
C ASP A 291 1.18 -45.31 -4.01
N GLY A 292 0.73 -46.00 -2.95
CA GLY A 292 0.43 -47.43 -2.98
C GLY A 292 0.99 -48.27 -1.82
N PRO A 293 0.39 -49.44 -1.52
CA PRO A 293 0.81 -50.32 -0.42
C PRO A 293 1.73 -51.44 -0.92
N ALA A 294 3.01 -51.16 -1.17
CA ALA A 294 4.14 -52.11 -1.29
C ALA A 294 5.32 -51.26 -1.79
N VAL A 295 6.35 -50.94 -1.02
CA VAL A 295 7.47 -51.78 -0.58
C VAL A 295 8.08 -51.12 0.65
N ARG A 296 8.35 -51.89 1.72
CA ARG A 296 8.92 -51.37 2.98
C ARG A 296 10.45 -51.51 2.95
N THR A 297 11.16 -50.45 2.58
CA THR A 297 12.56 -50.25 2.98
C THR A 297 12.57 -49.27 4.15
N THR A 298 13.04 -49.72 5.31
CA THR A 298 12.80 -49.09 6.62
C THR A 298 14.01 -48.35 7.22
N GLU A 299 15.17 -48.34 6.57
CA GLU A 299 16.35 -47.57 7.00
C GLU A 299 16.19 -46.05 6.83
N ALA A 300 15.29 -45.61 5.93
CA ALA A 300 15.14 -44.21 5.56
C ALA A 300 14.58 -43.29 6.66
N GLU A 301 14.03 -43.80 7.77
CA GLU A 301 13.34 -42.93 8.75
C GLU A 301 14.32 -42.22 9.71
N VAL A 302 15.39 -42.86 10.19
CA VAL A 302 16.40 -42.19 11.04
C VAL A 302 17.31 -41.27 10.24
N HIS A 303 17.83 -41.71 9.09
CA HIS A 303 18.71 -40.88 8.25
C HIS A 303 18.00 -39.58 7.81
N THR A 304 16.75 -39.68 7.37
CA THR A 304 15.94 -38.51 7.00
C THR A 304 15.66 -37.61 8.21
N THR A 305 15.45 -38.20 9.40
CA THR A 305 15.26 -37.44 10.64
C THR A 305 16.53 -36.69 11.03
N ALA A 306 17.68 -37.38 11.02
CA ALA A 306 19.00 -36.80 11.30
C ALA A 306 19.32 -35.67 10.33
N PHE A 307 19.11 -35.88 9.03
CA PHE A 307 19.24 -34.85 8.00
C PHE A 307 18.39 -33.61 8.30
N GLY A 308 17.10 -33.81 8.59
CA GLY A 308 16.16 -32.73 8.86
C GLY A 308 16.57 -31.90 10.07
N TYR A 309 16.85 -32.56 11.20
CA TYR A 309 17.22 -31.85 12.44
C TYR A 309 18.63 -31.26 12.39
N ALA A 310 19.60 -31.90 11.74
CA ALA A 310 20.91 -31.30 11.52
C ALA A 310 20.81 -30.03 10.66
N THR A 311 20.02 -30.07 9.58
CA THR A 311 19.77 -28.88 8.76
C THR A 311 19.03 -27.79 9.53
N ALA A 312 18.08 -28.17 10.38
CA ALA A 312 17.34 -27.24 11.24
C ALA A 312 18.24 -26.53 12.26
N ALA A 313 19.06 -27.29 12.99
CA ALA A 313 20.07 -26.76 13.91
C ALA A 313 21.02 -25.81 13.17
N ARG A 314 21.39 -26.16 11.93
CA ARG A 314 22.22 -25.29 11.12
C ARG A 314 21.53 -23.98 10.74
N LEU A 315 20.27 -24.06 10.32
CA LEU A 315 19.44 -22.89 10.00
C LEU A 315 19.36 -21.92 11.18
N ILE A 316 19.14 -22.39 12.41
CA ILE A 316 18.85 -21.51 13.56
C ILE A 316 20.02 -21.31 14.54
N ARG A 317 21.24 -21.73 14.19
CA ARG A 317 22.42 -21.64 15.08
C ARG A 317 22.71 -20.23 15.60
N ALA A 318 22.47 -19.20 14.80
CA ALA A 318 22.65 -17.80 15.22
C ALA A 318 21.40 -17.22 15.91
N GLY A 319 20.41 -18.07 16.24
CA GLY A 319 19.12 -17.71 16.82
C GLY A 319 17.99 -17.63 15.79
N ALA A 320 16.75 -17.72 16.27
CA ALA A 320 15.55 -17.68 15.43
C ALA A 320 15.37 -16.38 14.63
N LEU A 321 15.94 -15.27 15.11
CA LEU A 321 15.91 -13.96 14.43
C LEU A 321 16.91 -13.86 13.28
N HIS A 322 17.93 -14.73 13.25
CA HIS A 322 19.05 -14.69 12.32
C HIS A 322 19.26 -16.07 11.68
N PRO A 323 18.27 -16.59 10.94
CA PRO A 323 18.44 -17.86 10.25
C PRO A 323 19.54 -17.76 9.21
N ASP A 324 20.24 -18.87 8.98
CA ASP A 324 21.23 -19.01 7.91
C ASP A 324 20.58 -18.66 6.55
N PRO A 325 21.11 -17.65 5.83
CA PRO A 325 20.45 -17.13 4.64
C PRO A 325 20.44 -18.16 3.49
N ASP A 326 21.50 -18.95 3.33
CA ASP A 326 21.61 -19.91 2.24
C ASP A 326 20.61 -21.06 2.43
N ILE A 327 20.53 -21.59 3.66
CA ILE A 327 19.56 -22.64 4.02
C ILE A 327 18.13 -22.09 3.95
N ALA A 328 17.87 -20.89 4.48
CA ALA A 328 16.55 -20.26 4.43
C ALA A 328 16.09 -20.07 2.98
N GLN A 329 16.95 -19.56 2.10
CA GLN A 329 16.61 -19.33 0.70
C GLN A 329 16.36 -20.62 -0.07
N TRP A 330 17.13 -21.67 0.20
CA TRP A 330 16.92 -23.01 -0.37
C TRP A 330 15.56 -23.59 0.04
N ILE A 331 15.23 -23.53 1.35
CA ILE A 331 13.94 -24.01 1.87
C ILE A 331 12.77 -23.21 1.28
N LEU A 332 12.89 -21.89 1.21
CA LEU A 332 11.86 -21.00 0.66
C LEU A 332 11.70 -21.19 -0.86
N ALA A 333 12.77 -21.49 -1.60
CA ALA A 333 12.70 -21.77 -3.04
C ALA A 333 11.85 -23.03 -3.32
N ALA A 334 12.05 -24.10 -2.54
CA ALA A 334 11.26 -25.32 -2.68
C ALA A 334 9.76 -25.10 -2.38
N GLY A 335 9.45 -24.25 -1.39
CA GLY A 335 8.07 -23.91 -1.04
C GLY A 335 7.33 -23.06 -2.08
N THR A 336 8.06 -22.42 -2.99
CA THR A 336 7.54 -21.44 -3.96
C THR A 336 7.55 -21.93 -5.41
N SER A 337 8.16 -23.09 -5.68
CA SER A 337 8.35 -23.68 -7.02
C SER A 337 7.08 -24.24 -7.70
N GLY A 338 5.92 -24.19 -7.04
CA GLY A 338 4.66 -24.76 -7.52
C GLY A 338 3.89 -23.95 -8.58
N GLY A 339 4.42 -22.81 -9.06
CA GLY A 339 3.73 -21.98 -10.07
C GLY A 339 4.71 -21.15 -10.89
N ARG A 340 5.11 -21.66 -12.07
CA ARG A 340 5.99 -20.95 -13.01
C ARG A 340 5.44 -19.53 -13.29
N GLY A 341 6.22 -18.51 -12.96
CA GLY A 341 5.94 -17.11 -13.31
C GLY A 341 5.05 -16.31 -12.35
N THR A 342 4.55 -16.91 -11.26
CA THR A 342 3.73 -16.17 -10.26
C THR A 342 4.50 -15.91 -8.98
N ALA A 343 4.46 -14.66 -8.49
CA ALA A 343 5.04 -14.31 -7.20
C ALA A 343 4.45 -15.19 -6.08
N PRO A 344 5.27 -15.67 -5.13
CA PRO A 344 4.83 -16.57 -4.08
C PRO A 344 3.79 -15.95 -3.15
N GLN A 345 2.87 -16.78 -2.67
CA GLN A 345 1.88 -16.38 -1.66
C GLN A 345 2.45 -16.61 -0.27
N ALA A 346 2.84 -15.53 0.42
CA ALA A 346 3.38 -15.59 1.78
C ALA A 346 2.50 -16.40 2.74
N GLY A 347 1.17 -16.28 2.66
CA GLY A 347 0.25 -17.04 3.53
C GLY A 347 0.34 -18.56 3.35
N ARG A 348 0.61 -19.03 2.12
CA ARG A 348 0.79 -20.47 1.82
C ARG A 348 2.14 -20.99 2.30
N VAL A 349 3.17 -20.14 2.25
CA VAL A 349 4.48 -20.45 2.81
C VAL A 349 4.37 -20.54 4.32
N LEU A 350 3.83 -19.50 4.97
CA LEU A 350 3.71 -19.39 6.42
C LEU A 350 2.81 -20.45 7.06
N THR A 351 1.78 -20.95 6.38
CA THR A 351 0.93 -22.04 6.92
C THR A 351 1.75 -23.27 7.28
N ARG A 352 2.85 -23.55 6.55
CA ARG A 352 3.79 -24.63 6.89
C ARG A 352 4.60 -24.36 8.16
N TRP A 353 4.76 -23.09 8.51
CA TRP A 353 5.50 -22.59 9.67
C TRP A 353 4.60 -22.21 10.85
N GLY A 354 3.29 -22.50 10.81
CA GLY A 354 2.34 -21.96 11.78
C GLY A 354 2.51 -22.39 13.24
N ARG A 355 3.41 -23.33 13.52
CA ARG A 355 3.78 -23.74 14.89
C ARG A 355 5.15 -23.23 15.34
N SER A 356 5.93 -22.66 14.43
CA SER A 356 7.21 -22.02 14.77
C SER A 356 6.97 -20.68 15.46
N SER A 357 7.97 -20.24 16.22
CA SER A 357 7.99 -18.95 16.91
C SER A 357 7.73 -17.77 15.96
N PRO A 358 7.10 -16.67 16.43
CA PRO A 358 6.93 -15.44 15.65
C PRO A 358 8.25 -14.87 15.11
N GLU A 359 9.34 -15.01 15.87
CA GLU A 359 10.69 -14.56 15.53
C GLU A 359 11.20 -15.24 14.26
N LEU A 360 11.13 -16.58 14.22
CA LEU A 360 11.53 -17.34 13.04
C LEU A 360 10.64 -17.05 11.83
N GLN A 361 9.32 -16.96 12.05
CA GLN A 361 8.39 -16.59 10.97
C GLN A 361 8.72 -15.20 10.39
N GLY A 362 9.04 -14.23 11.25
CA GLY A 362 9.40 -12.88 10.83
C GLY A 362 10.72 -12.82 10.06
N ALA A 363 11.72 -13.56 10.52
CA ALA A 363 13.00 -13.67 9.82
C ALA A 363 12.86 -14.32 8.44
N LEU A 364 12.08 -15.40 8.33
CA LEU A 364 11.76 -16.03 7.04
C LEU A 364 10.94 -15.12 6.10
N LEU A 365 10.05 -14.29 6.65
CA LEU A 365 9.32 -13.28 5.87
C LEU A 365 10.24 -12.19 5.32
N LYS A 366 11.26 -11.81 6.09
CA LYS A 366 12.28 -10.86 5.64
C LYS A 366 13.06 -11.39 4.44
N GLU A 367 13.49 -12.65 4.50
CA GLU A 367 14.16 -13.34 3.38
C GLU A 367 13.23 -13.53 2.17
N LEU A 368 11.94 -13.79 2.39
CA LEU A 368 10.95 -13.93 1.33
C LEU A 368 10.56 -12.58 0.69
N GLY A 369 10.70 -11.48 1.42
CA GLY A 369 10.23 -10.14 1.07
C GLY A 369 10.53 -9.69 -0.37
N PRO A 370 11.78 -9.78 -0.86
CA PRO A 370 12.13 -9.41 -2.24
C PRO A 370 11.36 -10.18 -3.31
N ARG A 371 10.91 -11.41 -3.02
CA ARG A 371 10.14 -12.24 -3.97
C ARG A 371 8.63 -11.95 -3.92
N LEU A 372 8.13 -11.28 -2.89
CA LEU A 372 6.70 -10.97 -2.73
C LEU A 372 6.26 -9.79 -3.60
N ARG A 373 4.95 -9.75 -3.90
CA ARG A 373 4.33 -8.59 -4.55
C ARG A 373 4.37 -7.37 -3.61
N PRO A 374 4.42 -6.12 -4.12
CA PRO A 374 4.50 -4.92 -3.28
C PRO A 374 3.40 -4.83 -2.21
N ALA A 375 2.15 -5.20 -2.56
CA ALA A 375 1.04 -5.21 -1.60
C ALA A 375 1.22 -6.27 -0.50
N ASP A 376 1.82 -7.43 -0.82
CA ASP A 376 2.10 -8.47 0.17
C ASP A 376 3.29 -8.09 1.05
N ARG A 377 4.29 -7.39 0.52
CA ARG A 377 5.40 -6.83 1.33
C ARG A 377 4.88 -5.88 2.41
N LEU A 378 3.93 -5.01 2.07
CA LEU A 378 3.24 -4.16 3.06
C LEU A 378 2.41 -4.98 4.03
N ARG A 379 1.57 -5.89 3.52
CA ARG A 379 0.69 -6.73 4.35
C ARG A 379 1.44 -7.52 5.43
N TYR A 380 2.59 -8.09 5.09
CA TYR A 380 3.44 -8.83 6.03
C TYR A 380 4.53 -7.97 6.68
N ALA A 381 4.48 -6.64 6.46
CA ALA A 381 5.39 -5.66 7.04
C ALA A 381 6.88 -6.03 6.88
N THR A 382 7.28 -6.52 5.70
CA THR A 382 8.60 -7.17 5.49
C THR A 382 9.80 -6.23 5.67
N TYR A 383 9.59 -4.92 5.58
CA TYR A 383 10.64 -3.90 5.78
C TYR A 383 10.78 -3.44 7.23
N THR A 384 9.91 -3.90 8.13
CA THR A 384 9.97 -3.56 9.54
C THR A 384 11.02 -4.41 10.27
N ARG A 385 11.36 -4.03 11.50
CA ARG A 385 12.32 -4.81 12.31
C ARG A 385 11.82 -6.23 12.60
N ARG A 386 10.51 -6.39 12.79
CA ARG A 386 9.85 -7.66 13.11
C ARG A 386 8.66 -7.89 12.18
N PRO A 387 8.89 -8.39 10.95
CA PRO A 387 7.82 -8.79 10.06
C PRO A 387 6.93 -9.82 10.76
N SER A 388 5.62 -9.75 10.53
CA SER A 388 4.67 -10.59 11.24
C SER A 388 3.49 -10.96 10.35
N ARG A 389 2.69 -11.92 10.84
CA ARG A 389 1.43 -12.24 10.19
C ARG A 389 0.49 -11.05 10.31
N PRO A 390 -0.22 -10.70 9.24
CA PRO A 390 -1.18 -9.62 9.29
C PRO A 390 -2.31 -9.96 10.26
N VAL A 391 -2.77 -8.95 10.98
CA VAL A 391 -3.85 -9.04 11.95
C VAL A 391 -5.14 -8.48 11.31
N LYS A 392 -6.29 -8.99 11.73
CA LYS A 392 -7.60 -8.51 11.24
C LYS A 392 -7.99 -7.23 11.97
N GLY A 393 -8.56 -6.27 11.27
CA GLY A 393 -9.05 -5.01 11.86
C GLY A 393 -8.02 -3.87 11.91
N THR A 394 -6.72 -4.19 11.90
CA THR A 394 -5.62 -3.19 11.95
C THR A 394 -5.77 -2.08 10.92
N GLY A 395 -6.14 -2.41 9.68
CA GLY A 395 -6.33 -1.39 8.63
C GLY A 395 -7.56 -0.51 8.84
N ALA A 396 -8.62 -1.04 9.49
CA ALA A 396 -9.81 -0.26 9.83
C ALA A 396 -9.55 0.69 11.01
N ASP A 397 -8.84 0.21 12.04
CA ASP A 397 -8.45 1.03 13.19
C ASP A 397 -7.54 2.18 12.75
N ARG A 398 -6.55 1.87 11.89
CA ARG A 398 -5.62 2.88 11.34
C ARG A 398 -6.33 3.90 10.44
N ALA A 399 -7.47 3.58 9.82
CA ALA A 399 -8.21 4.50 8.98
C ALA A 399 -8.80 5.70 9.75
N ASN A 400 -8.95 5.58 11.08
CA ASN A 400 -9.32 6.69 11.95
C ASN A 400 -8.17 7.69 12.10
N ASN A 401 -6.93 7.20 12.14
CA ASN A 401 -5.73 7.99 12.39
C ASN A 401 -5.07 8.54 11.11
N VAL A 402 -5.58 8.17 9.92
CA VAL A 402 -4.97 8.52 8.63
C VAL A 402 -5.90 9.44 7.80
N PRO A 403 -5.38 10.56 7.26
CA PRO A 403 -6.15 11.40 6.34
C PRO A 403 -6.35 10.71 4.99
N SER A 404 -7.45 11.02 4.32
CA SER A 404 -7.73 10.49 2.98
C SER A 404 -6.71 10.98 1.93
N LEU A 405 -6.11 12.16 2.16
CA LEU A 405 -4.97 12.68 1.43
C LEU A 405 -3.73 12.73 2.34
N PHE A 406 -2.71 11.93 2.02
CA PHE A 406 -1.49 11.79 2.82
C PHE A 406 -0.84 13.14 3.16
N TRP A 407 -0.30 13.27 4.38
CA TRP A 407 0.31 14.50 4.90
C TRP A 407 1.27 15.13 3.91
N ARG A 408 1.05 16.42 3.60
CA ARG A 408 1.76 17.08 2.49
C ARG A 408 3.26 17.21 2.77
N GLY A 409 3.66 17.55 4.01
CA GLY A 409 5.08 17.68 4.36
C GLY A 409 5.85 16.37 4.15
N LEU A 410 5.30 15.26 4.63
CA LEU A 410 5.90 13.93 4.41
C LEU A 410 5.82 13.48 2.95
N ALA A 411 4.73 13.79 2.23
CA ALA A 411 4.57 13.40 0.83
C ALA A 411 5.72 13.89 -0.05
N VAL A 412 6.30 15.06 0.26
CA VAL A 412 7.47 15.59 -0.48
C VAL A 412 8.65 14.62 -0.43
N GLN A 413 8.91 14.02 0.73
CA GLN A 413 10.01 13.08 0.93
C GLN A 413 9.75 11.75 0.21
N PHE A 414 8.51 11.29 0.14
CA PHE A 414 8.14 10.05 -0.57
C PHE A 414 8.09 10.20 -2.10
N THR A 415 7.95 11.42 -2.62
CA THR A 415 7.67 11.64 -4.05
C THR A 415 8.98 11.85 -4.83
N PRO A 416 9.35 10.94 -5.75
CA PRO A 416 10.45 11.19 -6.67
C PRO A 416 10.12 12.38 -7.59
N ALA A 417 11.13 13.20 -7.91
CA ALA A 417 10.95 14.35 -8.80
C ALA A 417 10.33 13.93 -10.16
N ASP A 418 9.35 14.70 -10.61
CA ASP A 418 8.69 14.60 -11.93
C ASP A 418 7.95 13.29 -12.31
N LEU A 419 7.94 12.26 -11.45
CA LEU A 419 7.39 10.94 -11.79
C LEU A 419 5.85 10.87 -11.89
N PHE A 420 5.16 11.62 -11.02
CA PHE A 420 3.69 11.63 -10.90
C PHE A 420 3.05 12.90 -11.46
N GLY A 421 3.80 13.63 -12.30
CA GLY A 421 3.35 14.86 -12.93
C GLY A 421 3.24 16.03 -11.95
N HIS A 422 2.64 17.12 -12.42
CA HIS A 422 2.63 18.40 -11.71
C HIS A 422 1.68 18.46 -10.50
N ILE A 423 0.74 17.52 -10.37
CA ILE A 423 -0.19 17.37 -9.24
C ILE A 423 -0.35 15.88 -8.92
N PRO A 424 0.42 15.35 -7.96
CA PRO A 424 0.39 13.94 -7.60
C PRO A 424 -0.69 13.63 -6.54
N LEU A 425 -1.92 14.13 -6.72
CA LEU A 425 -3.03 13.88 -5.78
C LEU A 425 -3.30 12.39 -5.62
N ASN A 426 -3.42 11.67 -6.74
CA ASN A 426 -3.64 10.23 -6.75
C ASN A 426 -2.49 9.46 -6.07
N TYR A 427 -1.26 9.96 -6.19
CA TYR A 427 -0.12 9.34 -5.49
C TYR A 427 -0.24 9.51 -3.98
N ARG A 428 -0.59 10.71 -3.50
CA ARG A 428 -0.82 10.96 -2.06
C ARG A 428 -1.98 10.14 -1.51
N VAL A 429 -3.09 10.01 -2.25
CA VAL A 429 -4.19 9.11 -1.86
C VAL A 429 -3.67 7.66 -1.78
N THR A 430 -2.88 7.23 -2.76
CA THR A 430 -2.29 5.90 -2.78
C THR A 430 -1.37 5.66 -1.57
N LEU A 431 -0.59 6.64 -1.11
CA LEU A 431 0.23 6.53 0.10
C LEU A 431 -0.62 6.32 1.36
N SER A 432 -1.72 7.07 1.52
CA SER A 432 -2.68 6.85 2.62
C SER A 432 -3.28 5.45 2.57
N MET A 433 -3.65 4.97 1.37
CA MET A 433 -4.16 3.60 1.21
C MET A 433 -3.09 2.55 1.54
N MET A 434 -1.83 2.76 1.16
CA MET A 434 -0.72 1.85 1.46
C MET A 434 -0.48 1.73 2.97
N LEU A 435 -0.62 2.82 3.74
CA LEU A 435 -0.56 2.77 5.20
C LEU A 435 -1.59 1.79 5.78
N LEU A 436 -2.83 1.76 5.26
CA LEU A 436 -3.86 0.86 5.76
C LEU A 436 -3.61 -0.62 5.43
N LEU A 437 -2.79 -0.90 4.41
CA LEU A 437 -2.41 -2.27 4.05
C LEU A 437 -1.37 -2.86 5.00
N VAL A 438 -0.56 -2.04 5.67
CA VAL A 438 0.55 -2.54 6.50
C VAL A 438 0.01 -3.36 7.66
N GLY A 439 0.43 -4.61 7.76
CA GLY A 439 0.01 -5.52 8.84
C GLY A 439 -1.48 -5.93 8.81
N SER A 440 -2.24 -5.60 7.76
CA SER A 440 -3.68 -5.87 7.70
C SER A 440 -4.05 -7.08 6.85
N SER A 441 -4.81 -8.02 7.43
CA SER A 441 -5.13 -9.30 6.79
C SER A 441 -6.32 -9.21 5.85
N ASP A 442 -7.30 -8.38 6.20
CA ASP A 442 -8.57 -8.22 5.51
C ASP A 442 -8.55 -7.03 4.56
N THR A 443 -7.84 -5.95 4.89
CA THR A 443 -7.84 -4.72 4.07
C THR A 443 -7.25 -4.97 2.68
N SER A 444 -8.12 -4.98 1.68
CA SER A 444 -7.75 -4.90 0.27
C SER A 444 -7.60 -3.43 -0.17
N PRO A 445 -6.93 -3.13 -1.29
CA PRO A 445 -6.90 -1.76 -1.83
C PRO A 445 -8.29 -1.15 -2.06
N ARG A 446 -9.31 -1.99 -2.33
CA ARG A 446 -10.71 -1.52 -2.45
C ARG A 446 -11.26 -1.12 -1.08
N GLN A 447 -11.12 -1.99 -0.07
CA GLN A 447 -11.54 -1.64 1.28
C GLN A 447 -10.79 -0.45 1.86
N ALA A 448 -9.48 -0.31 1.59
CA ALA A 448 -8.72 0.87 2.01
C ALA A 448 -9.31 2.16 1.41
N ARG A 449 -9.75 2.11 0.15
CA ARG A 449 -10.46 3.22 -0.49
C ARG A 449 -11.80 3.49 0.21
N ASP A 450 -12.59 2.45 0.42
CA ASP A 450 -13.93 2.58 1.02
C ASP A 450 -13.88 3.05 2.49
N LEU A 451 -12.78 2.79 3.20
CA LEU A 451 -12.53 3.30 4.55
C LEU A 451 -12.15 4.80 4.58
N LEU A 452 -11.47 5.29 3.53
CA LEU A 452 -11.00 6.67 3.44
C LEU A 452 -12.02 7.61 2.78
N PHE A 453 -12.91 7.09 1.94
CA PHE A 453 -13.87 7.86 1.16
C PHE A 453 -15.30 7.33 1.31
N SER A 454 -16.25 8.23 1.55
CA SER A 454 -17.66 7.88 1.79
C SER A 454 -18.49 7.64 0.52
N GLU A 455 -18.05 8.12 -0.65
CA GLU A 455 -18.71 7.93 -1.94
C GLU A 455 -17.81 7.11 -2.89
N ASP A 456 -18.41 6.29 -3.76
CA ASP A 456 -17.68 5.54 -4.79
C ASP A 456 -17.23 6.50 -5.90
N LEU A 457 -16.07 7.12 -5.68
CA LEU A 457 -15.42 8.02 -6.61
C LEU A 457 -14.90 7.20 -7.80
N GLY A 458 -15.77 6.88 -8.76
CA GLY A 458 -15.51 6.06 -9.96
C GLY A 458 -14.32 6.49 -10.84
N MET A 459 -13.63 7.56 -10.46
CA MET A 459 -12.43 8.14 -11.07
C MET A 459 -11.14 7.86 -10.29
N LEU A 460 -11.15 7.07 -9.21
CA LEU A 460 -9.93 6.56 -8.57
C LEU A 460 -9.47 5.28 -9.30
N PRO A 461 -8.42 5.33 -10.15
CA PRO A 461 -7.91 4.14 -10.81
C PRO A 461 -7.57 3.00 -9.84
N ARG A 462 -7.31 1.81 -10.39
CA ARG A 462 -6.64 0.70 -9.68
C ARG A 462 -5.18 1.10 -9.37
N GLU A 463 -5.00 2.12 -8.54
CA GLU A 463 -3.82 2.99 -8.48
C GLU A 463 -2.60 2.35 -7.84
N THR A 464 -2.78 1.54 -6.79
CA THR A 464 -1.66 0.94 -6.05
C THR A 464 -0.73 0.13 -6.95
N ALA A 465 -1.28 -0.67 -7.87
CA ALA A 465 -0.47 -1.46 -8.82
C ALA A 465 0.25 -0.59 -9.87
N HIS A 466 -0.36 0.51 -10.30
CA HIS A 466 0.25 1.43 -11.27
C HIS A 466 1.36 2.26 -10.63
N VAL A 467 1.11 2.81 -9.44
CA VAL A 467 2.06 3.57 -8.65
C VAL A 467 3.27 2.71 -8.28
N THR A 468 3.05 1.49 -7.77
CA THR A 468 4.15 0.58 -7.43
C THR A 468 4.98 0.20 -8.66
N ARG A 469 4.35 -0.01 -9.83
CA ARG A 469 5.08 -0.25 -11.09
C ARG A 469 5.95 0.94 -11.50
N LYS A 470 5.42 2.17 -11.41
CA LYS A 470 6.20 3.39 -11.72
C LYS A 470 7.37 3.57 -10.76
N LEU A 471 7.17 3.37 -9.46
CA LEU A 471 8.25 3.41 -8.46
C LEU A 471 9.30 2.33 -8.73
N GLN A 472 8.89 1.14 -9.15
CA GLN A 472 9.81 0.06 -9.51
C GLN A 472 10.69 0.43 -10.71
N GLN A 473 10.13 1.11 -11.72
CA GLN A 473 10.87 1.55 -12.92
C GLN A 473 11.98 2.56 -12.60
N VAL A 474 11.80 3.37 -11.56
CA VAL A 474 12.77 4.38 -11.11
C VAL A 474 13.65 3.85 -9.96
N GLY A 475 13.47 2.61 -9.52
CA GLY A 475 14.24 2.02 -8.42
C GLY A 475 13.89 2.55 -7.02
N ALA A 476 12.84 3.37 -6.88
CA ALA A 476 12.45 4.00 -5.61
C ALA A 476 11.45 3.18 -4.77
N LEU A 477 10.99 2.03 -5.28
CA LEU A 477 9.92 1.26 -4.64
C LEU A 477 10.28 0.80 -3.22
N ASP A 478 11.45 0.19 -3.04
CA ASP A 478 11.83 -0.41 -1.75
C ASP A 478 11.96 0.65 -0.65
N SER A 479 12.54 1.81 -0.96
CA SER A 479 12.62 2.95 -0.04
C SER A 479 11.25 3.46 0.38
N VAL A 480 10.31 3.60 -0.57
CA VAL A 480 8.94 4.06 -0.28
C VAL A 480 8.18 3.04 0.57
N LEU A 481 8.24 1.74 0.21
CA LEU A 481 7.56 0.70 1.00
C LEU A 481 8.15 0.59 2.41
N ARG A 482 9.47 0.76 2.56
CA ARG A 482 10.15 0.79 3.86
C ARG A 482 9.67 1.98 4.70
N GLY A 483 9.67 3.19 4.15
CA GLY A 483 9.19 4.38 4.85
C GLY A 483 7.73 4.27 5.27
N ILE A 484 6.86 3.75 4.40
CA ILE A 484 5.44 3.52 4.73
C ILE A 484 5.26 2.45 5.81
N SER A 485 6.06 1.38 5.78
CA SER A 485 5.98 0.32 6.80
C SER A 485 6.42 0.83 8.18
N ILE A 486 7.48 1.62 8.24
CA ILE A 486 7.98 2.22 9.49
C ILE A 486 7.00 3.27 10.02
N LEU A 487 6.47 4.13 9.14
CA LEU A 487 5.47 5.12 9.51
C LEU A 487 4.19 4.48 10.06
N ALA A 488 3.73 3.38 9.47
CA ALA A 488 2.58 2.64 9.98
C ALA A 488 2.82 2.09 11.39
N GLN A 489 4.02 1.55 11.67
CA GLN A 489 4.36 1.11 13.03
C GLN A 489 4.38 2.26 14.04
N ALA A 490 4.97 3.40 13.66
CA ALA A 490 5.00 4.58 14.53
C ALA A 490 3.59 5.12 14.84
N ILE A 491 2.69 5.11 13.84
CA ILE A 491 1.27 5.48 14.04
C ILE A 491 0.59 4.52 15.02
N ASP A 492 0.85 3.22 14.91
CA ASP A 492 0.25 2.21 15.78
C ASP A 492 0.82 2.26 17.21
N GLU A 493 2.09 2.64 17.39
CA GLU A 493 2.80 2.70 18.67
C GLU A 493 2.55 4.00 19.45
N TYR A 494 2.70 5.15 18.79
CA TYR A 494 2.60 6.47 19.44
C TYR A 494 1.18 7.07 19.37
N GLY A 495 0.36 6.58 18.44
CA GLY A 495 -0.97 7.15 18.16
C GLY A 495 -0.92 8.47 17.38
N VAL A 496 -2.11 8.97 17.04
CA VAL A 496 -2.31 10.22 16.30
C VAL A 496 -3.35 11.06 17.05
N PRO A 497 -3.13 12.36 17.27
CA PRO A 497 -4.05 13.19 18.05
C PRO A 497 -5.34 13.58 17.31
N ILE A 498 -5.50 13.25 16.03
CA ILE A 498 -6.66 13.58 15.21
C ILE A 498 -7.40 12.31 14.77
N ASP A 499 -8.69 12.21 15.09
CA ASP A 499 -9.58 11.22 14.47
C ASP A 499 -10.15 11.78 13.14
N TYR A 500 -9.44 11.49 12.05
CA TYR A 500 -9.83 11.93 10.72
C TYR A 500 -11.14 11.26 10.24
N SER A 501 -11.46 10.05 10.68
CA SER A 501 -12.70 9.35 10.31
C SER A 501 -13.91 10.06 10.90
N ARG A 502 -13.83 10.48 12.16
CA ARG A 502 -14.84 11.32 12.81
C ARG A 502 -14.95 12.68 12.14
N ARG A 503 -13.83 13.38 11.91
CA ARG A 503 -13.85 14.70 11.27
C ARG A 503 -14.43 14.69 9.85
N ARG A 504 -14.13 13.67 9.04
CA ARG A 504 -14.72 13.50 7.69
C ARG A 504 -16.25 13.42 7.73
N ARG A 505 -16.81 12.72 8.74
CA ARG A 505 -18.28 12.60 8.88
C ARG A 505 -18.93 13.91 9.30
N LEU A 506 -18.34 14.62 10.26
CA LEU A 506 -18.93 15.84 10.84
C LEU A 506 -18.75 17.08 9.94
N PHE A 507 -17.55 17.28 9.39
CA PHE A 507 -17.18 18.56 8.77
C PHE A 507 -17.16 18.58 7.24
N SER A 508 -17.57 17.47 6.58
CA SER A 508 -17.62 17.39 5.10
C SER A 508 -18.49 18.47 4.43
N ARG A 509 -19.41 19.07 5.18
CA ARG A 509 -20.32 20.13 4.71
C ARG A 509 -20.15 21.46 5.46
N ALA A 510 -19.07 21.63 6.22
CA ALA A 510 -18.83 22.83 7.03
C ALA A 510 -18.98 24.13 6.20
N THR A 511 -19.50 25.17 6.84
CA THR A 511 -19.72 26.48 6.24
C THR A 511 -18.69 27.47 6.74
N LEU A 512 -18.25 28.37 5.86
CA LEU A 512 -17.42 29.51 6.24
C LEU A 512 -18.29 30.51 7.01
N ASP A 513 -17.84 30.99 8.16
CA ASP A 513 -18.51 32.10 8.82
C ASP A 513 -18.22 33.40 8.05
N GLU A 514 -19.22 33.85 7.28
CA GLU A 514 -19.11 35.04 6.46
C GLU A 514 -18.97 36.31 7.30
N ARG A 515 -19.56 36.35 8.50
CA ARG A 515 -19.51 37.54 9.37
C ARG A 515 -18.09 37.77 9.88
N SER A 516 -17.48 36.75 10.46
CA SER A 516 -16.09 36.80 10.91
C SER A 516 -15.12 37.10 9.75
N TYR A 517 -15.37 36.58 8.55
CA TYR A 517 -14.59 36.91 7.35
C TYR A 517 -14.71 38.39 6.94
N PHE A 518 -15.91 38.97 7.02
CA PHE A 518 -16.10 40.39 6.70
C PHE A 518 -15.45 41.30 7.75
N GLU A 519 -15.51 40.94 9.03
CA GLU A 519 -14.82 41.63 10.12
C GLU A 519 -13.30 41.63 9.92
N LEU A 520 -12.70 40.49 9.53
CA LEU A 520 -11.28 40.43 9.16
C LEU A 520 -10.95 41.40 8.02
N CYS A 521 -11.79 41.44 6.99
CA CYS A 521 -11.57 42.31 5.83
C CYS A 521 -11.62 43.80 6.23
N GLU A 522 -12.49 44.18 7.17
CA GLU A 522 -12.57 45.54 7.71
C GLU A 522 -11.34 45.90 8.54
N GLN A 523 -10.92 45.02 9.44
CA GLN A 523 -9.76 45.23 10.32
C GLN A 523 -8.45 45.35 9.53
N THR A 524 -8.29 44.54 8.48
CA THR A 524 -7.08 44.50 7.64
C THR A 524 -7.13 45.51 6.48
N GLY A 525 -8.28 46.16 6.25
CA GLY A 525 -8.51 47.09 5.13
C GLY A 525 -8.48 46.40 3.76
N ARG A 526 -8.86 45.12 3.72
CA ARG A 526 -8.87 44.28 2.52
C ARG A 526 -10.19 44.40 1.75
N TRP A 527 -10.11 44.09 0.46
CA TRP A 527 -11.30 43.95 -0.37
C TRP A 527 -12.02 42.63 -0.06
N ARG A 528 -13.33 42.72 0.17
CA ARG A 528 -14.20 41.55 0.30
C ARG A 528 -14.20 40.76 -1.00
N LEU A 529 -13.89 39.47 -0.93
CA LEU A 529 -13.87 38.60 -2.10
C LEU A 529 -15.31 38.33 -2.60
N PRO A 530 -15.51 38.20 -3.93
CA PRO A 530 -16.79 37.75 -4.50
C PRO A 530 -17.21 36.37 -3.98
N ALA A 531 -18.51 36.08 -3.99
CA ALA A 531 -19.08 34.83 -3.46
C ALA A 531 -18.40 33.57 -4.03
N GLU A 532 -18.13 33.52 -5.33
CA GLU A 532 -17.43 32.41 -6.00
C GLU A 532 -16.03 32.14 -5.41
N ARG A 533 -15.30 33.19 -5.01
CA ARG A 533 -13.98 33.03 -4.38
C ARG A 533 -14.06 32.70 -2.90
N ARG A 534 -15.13 33.11 -2.20
CA ARG A 534 -15.38 32.67 -0.82
C ARG A 534 -15.72 31.19 -0.75
N GLN A 535 -16.36 30.64 -1.78
CA GLN A 535 -16.56 29.19 -1.89
C GLN A 535 -15.22 28.44 -1.91
N ILE A 536 -14.18 28.97 -2.56
CA ILE A 536 -12.83 28.37 -2.52
C ILE A 536 -12.25 28.37 -1.10
N LEU A 537 -12.46 29.44 -0.33
CA LEU A 537 -12.04 29.50 1.08
C LEU A 537 -12.81 28.49 1.94
N ARG A 538 -14.11 28.32 1.71
CA ARG A 538 -14.91 27.26 2.34
C ARG A 538 -14.36 25.87 2.02
N LEU A 539 -14.01 25.59 0.77
CA LEU A 539 -13.40 24.32 0.38
C LEU A 539 -12.08 24.08 1.10
N LYS A 540 -11.26 25.13 1.28
CA LYS A 540 -10.02 25.03 2.05
C LYS A 540 -10.26 24.78 3.54
N LEU A 541 -11.28 25.40 4.12
CA LEU A 541 -11.71 25.13 5.51
C LEU A 541 -12.09 23.65 5.69
N ILE A 542 -12.89 23.10 4.76
CA ILE A 542 -13.26 21.68 4.78
C ILE A 542 -12.03 20.79 4.60
N GLU A 543 -11.08 21.13 3.71
CA GLU A 543 -9.83 20.40 3.52
C GLU A 543 -9.00 20.34 4.82
N ILE A 544 -8.88 21.48 5.53
CA ILE A 544 -8.15 21.57 6.82
C ILE A 544 -8.82 20.67 7.88
N LEU A 545 -10.14 20.75 8.03
CA LEU A 545 -10.86 19.97 9.03
C LEU A 545 -10.84 18.47 8.74
N THR A 546 -11.04 18.07 7.48
CA THR A 546 -11.28 16.66 7.13
C THR A 546 -10.05 15.92 6.63
N GLY A 547 -8.98 16.63 6.26
CA GLY A 547 -7.83 16.06 5.55
C GLY A 547 -8.16 15.50 4.16
N THR A 548 -9.33 15.88 3.60
CA THR A 548 -9.82 15.42 2.29
C THR A 548 -9.71 16.52 1.25
N HIS A 549 -9.06 16.23 0.12
CA HIS A 549 -8.96 17.20 -0.97
C HIS A 549 -10.36 17.52 -1.52
N PRO A 550 -10.66 18.79 -1.90
CA PRO A 550 -11.97 19.18 -2.43
C PRO A 550 -12.49 18.37 -3.62
N ARG A 551 -11.57 17.80 -4.42
CA ARG A 551 -11.90 16.89 -5.54
C ARG A 551 -12.60 15.59 -5.10
N TYR A 552 -12.34 15.13 -3.88
CA TYR A 552 -12.84 13.87 -3.33
C TYR A 552 -13.92 14.08 -2.25
N LEU A 553 -14.39 15.32 -2.09
CA LEU A 553 -15.55 15.61 -1.25
C LEU A 553 -16.84 15.08 -1.90
N PRO A 554 -17.95 15.00 -1.14
CA PRO A 554 -19.25 14.61 -1.68
C PRO A 554 -19.67 15.48 -2.87
N SER A 555 -20.42 14.90 -3.80
CA SER A 555 -20.84 15.51 -5.07
C SER A 555 -21.56 16.87 -4.95
N SER A 556 -22.10 17.19 -3.77
CA SER A 556 -22.77 18.47 -3.48
C SER A 556 -21.82 19.63 -3.15
N VAL A 557 -20.57 19.33 -2.78
CA VAL A 557 -19.59 20.31 -2.31
C VAL A 557 -18.21 20.08 -2.96
N ASN A 558 -18.10 19.14 -3.92
CA ASN A 558 -16.82 18.82 -4.52
C ASN A 558 -16.38 19.88 -5.55
N LEU A 559 -15.08 19.91 -5.78
CA LEU A 559 -14.49 20.64 -6.89
C LEU A 559 -14.61 19.79 -8.16
N ASP A 560 -15.04 20.37 -9.29
CA ASP A 560 -15.16 19.59 -10.53
C ASP A 560 -13.85 18.86 -10.86
N ALA A 561 -13.98 17.62 -11.33
CA ALA A 561 -12.84 16.77 -11.65
C ALA A 561 -11.96 17.29 -12.82
N HIS A 562 -12.39 18.37 -13.48
CA HIS A 562 -11.67 18.97 -14.60
C HIS A 562 -10.28 19.48 -14.15
N PRO A 563 -9.18 19.09 -14.83
CA PRO A 563 -7.81 19.44 -14.39
C PRO A 563 -7.57 20.94 -14.20
N THR A 564 -8.23 21.80 -14.98
CA THR A 564 -8.10 23.26 -14.89
C THR A 564 -8.62 23.81 -13.57
N GLN A 565 -9.71 23.28 -13.02
CA GLN A 565 -10.26 23.73 -11.74
C GLN A 565 -9.38 23.25 -10.58
N THR A 566 -8.95 21.99 -10.61
CA THR A 566 -8.00 21.44 -9.61
C THR A 566 -6.69 22.24 -9.60
N ASN A 567 -6.13 22.53 -10.78
CA ASN A 567 -4.93 23.37 -10.90
C ASN A 567 -5.17 24.78 -10.38
N GLY A 568 -6.33 25.37 -10.67
CA GLY A 568 -6.70 26.72 -10.23
C GLY A 568 -6.84 26.80 -8.71
N TYR A 569 -7.42 25.78 -8.08
CA TYR A 569 -7.51 25.64 -6.64
C TYR A 569 -6.13 25.59 -6.00
N GLU A 570 -5.29 24.63 -6.38
CA GLU A 570 -3.93 24.45 -5.83
C GLU A 570 -3.05 25.68 -6.04
N PHE A 571 -3.17 26.34 -7.21
CA PHE A 571 -2.48 27.60 -7.48
C PHE A 571 -2.94 28.74 -6.57
N THR A 572 -4.24 28.82 -6.29
CA THR A 572 -4.80 29.84 -5.39
C THR A 572 -4.35 29.60 -3.96
N MET A 573 -4.35 28.34 -3.50
CA MET A 573 -3.93 27.98 -2.15
C MET A 573 -2.44 28.23 -1.91
N ALA A 574 -1.57 28.00 -2.90
CA ALA A 574 -0.14 28.32 -2.80
C ALA A 574 0.15 29.82 -2.65
N ARG A 575 -0.82 30.70 -2.93
CA ARG A 575 -0.70 32.17 -2.83
C ARG A 575 -1.58 32.74 -1.72
N LEU A 576 -2.12 31.89 -0.85
CA LEU A 576 -2.87 32.37 0.30
C LEU A 576 -1.92 33.10 1.24
N ASP A 577 -2.31 34.28 1.68
CA ASP A 577 -1.52 35.06 2.62
C ASP A 577 -1.71 34.58 4.07
N LEU A 578 -0.82 35.07 4.93
CA LEU A 578 -0.75 34.70 6.33
C LEU A 578 -2.05 35.04 7.10
N GLU A 579 -2.65 36.21 6.88
CA GLU A 579 -3.86 36.63 7.60
C GLU A 579 -5.06 35.74 7.27
N LEU A 580 -5.30 35.44 5.99
CA LEU A 580 -6.38 34.54 5.58
C LEU A 580 -6.11 33.10 6.05
N THR A 581 -4.86 32.65 5.99
CA THR A 581 -4.49 31.31 6.48
C THR A 581 -4.74 31.18 7.98
N THR A 582 -4.33 32.18 8.76
CA THR A 582 -4.57 32.25 10.21
C THR A 582 -6.05 32.29 10.53
N HIS A 583 -6.83 33.08 9.79
CA HIS A 583 -8.27 33.16 9.97
C HIS A 583 -8.99 31.83 9.69
N LEU A 584 -8.62 31.12 8.62
CA LEU A 584 -9.18 29.80 8.33
C LEU A 584 -8.84 28.78 9.44
N ARG A 585 -7.62 28.83 9.98
CA ARG A 585 -7.21 27.99 11.13
C ARG A 585 -8.00 28.33 12.40
N GLN A 586 -8.27 29.61 12.65
CA GLN A 586 -9.11 30.05 13.78
C GLN A 586 -10.56 29.58 13.61
N GLN A 587 -11.15 29.74 12.43
CA GLN A 587 -12.50 29.21 12.16
C GLN A 587 -12.57 27.69 12.30
N ALA A 588 -11.52 26.97 11.86
CA ALA A 588 -11.44 25.53 12.06
C ALA A 588 -11.36 25.17 13.56
N ALA A 589 -10.56 25.89 14.35
CA ALA A 589 -10.48 25.70 15.80
C ALA A 589 -11.84 25.92 16.49
N LEU A 590 -12.55 27.00 16.14
CA LEU A 590 -13.87 27.29 16.68
C LEU A 590 -14.89 26.19 16.32
N LEU A 591 -14.87 25.67 15.09
CA LEU A 591 -15.76 24.58 14.70
C LEU A 591 -15.47 23.28 15.46
N LEU A 592 -14.20 23.02 15.81
CA LEU A 592 -13.83 21.89 16.65
C LEU A 592 -14.31 22.10 18.10
N GLU A 593 -14.11 23.28 18.66
CA GLU A 593 -14.55 23.65 20.01
C GLU A 593 -16.07 23.57 20.17
N VAL A 594 -16.84 24.12 19.21
CA VAL A 594 -18.31 24.06 19.20
C VAL A 594 -18.82 22.61 19.10
N SER A 595 -18.02 21.71 18.52
CA SER A 595 -18.35 20.29 18.38
C SER A 595 -17.83 19.44 19.54
N ASP A 596 -17.28 20.05 20.60
CA ASP A 596 -16.67 19.38 21.77
C ASP A 596 -15.50 18.43 21.38
N ILE A 597 -14.67 18.86 20.43
CA ILE A 597 -13.50 18.09 19.94
C ILE A 597 -12.21 18.78 20.39
N ASN A 598 -11.53 18.19 21.38
CA ASN A 598 -10.22 18.64 21.85
C ASN A 598 -9.07 17.99 21.06
N GLU A 599 -8.85 18.46 19.83
CA GLU A 599 -7.80 17.96 18.93
C GLU A 599 -7.11 19.14 18.21
N PRO A 600 -5.84 19.03 17.79
CA PRO A 600 -5.17 20.08 17.04
C PRO A 600 -5.81 20.29 15.65
N VAL A 601 -5.83 21.54 15.16
CA VAL A 601 -6.44 21.87 13.85
C VAL A 601 -5.74 21.13 12.71
N GLU A 602 -4.41 21.24 12.63
CA GLU A 602 -3.56 20.50 11.71
C GLU A 602 -2.52 19.72 12.51
N TRP A 603 -2.19 18.52 12.05
CA TRP A 603 -1.10 17.71 12.60
C TRP A 603 -0.51 16.87 11.47
N GLU A 604 0.81 16.70 11.49
CA GLU A 604 1.52 15.75 10.65
C GLU A 604 2.56 14.98 11.49
N PRO A 605 2.85 13.72 11.15
CA PRO A 605 3.84 12.93 11.89
C PRO A 605 5.22 13.59 11.81
N PRO A 606 5.97 13.64 12.93
CA PRO A 606 7.33 14.16 12.94
C PRO A 606 8.24 13.44 11.94
N ALA A 607 9.08 14.20 11.23
CA ALA A 607 9.99 13.62 10.23
C ALA A 607 11.00 12.62 10.84
N GLU A 608 11.31 12.76 12.13
CA GLU A 608 12.15 11.83 12.90
C GLU A 608 11.61 10.40 12.96
N TRP A 609 10.28 10.19 12.86
CA TRP A 609 9.69 8.85 12.87
C TRP A 609 10.13 8.00 11.66
N ILE A 610 10.52 8.65 10.57
CA ILE A 610 11.07 8.02 9.35
C ILE A 610 12.55 8.37 9.14
N GLY A 611 13.22 8.87 10.18
CA GLY A 611 14.63 9.27 10.13
C GLY A 611 15.57 8.10 9.80
N GLY A 612 16.60 8.38 9.00
CA GLY A 612 17.63 7.40 8.61
C GLY A 612 17.25 6.51 7.41
N ILE A 613 16.15 6.80 6.71
CA ILE A 613 15.76 6.15 5.46
C ILE A 613 16.13 7.07 4.28
N ASP A 614 16.79 6.51 3.26
CA ASP A 614 17.06 7.21 2.01
C ASP A 614 15.78 7.26 1.15
N LEU A 615 14.97 8.30 1.38
CA LEU A 615 13.72 8.54 0.68
C LEU A 615 13.97 9.32 -0.62
N PRO A 616 13.20 9.07 -1.70
CA PRO A 616 13.53 9.56 -3.04
C PRO A 616 13.26 11.06 -3.29
N GLY A 617 12.59 11.74 -2.35
CA GLY A 617 12.16 13.13 -2.49
C GLY A 617 13.01 14.13 -1.71
N PHE A 618 12.53 15.36 -1.62
CA PHE A 618 13.23 16.47 -0.95
C PHE A 618 12.80 16.63 0.50
N THR A 619 13.65 17.24 1.33
CA THR A 619 13.26 17.75 2.65
C THR A 619 12.51 19.07 2.48
N VAL A 620 11.42 19.27 3.23
CA VAL A 620 10.54 20.43 3.03
C VAL A 620 11.29 21.75 3.26
N ASP A 621 12.19 21.79 4.24
CA ASP A 621 12.93 23.00 4.66
C ASP A 621 14.06 23.41 3.70
N SER A 622 14.32 22.65 2.64
CA SER A 622 15.43 22.95 1.71
C SER A 622 15.13 24.10 0.71
N ILE A 623 13.90 24.65 0.69
CA ILE A 623 13.56 25.80 -0.17
C ILE A 623 13.84 27.12 0.56
N ASN A 624 14.53 28.04 -0.13
CA ASN A 624 14.63 29.43 0.31
C ASN A 624 13.25 30.13 0.24
N VAL A 625 12.69 30.41 1.41
CA VAL A 625 11.33 30.95 1.58
C VAL A 625 11.18 32.34 0.96
N GLN A 626 12.19 33.21 1.08
CA GLN A 626 12.14 34.56 0.51
C GLN A 626 12.07 34.52 -1.02
N ARG A 627 12.87 33.65 -1.64
CA ARG A 627 12.85 33.46 -3.10
C ARG A 627 11.50 32.87 -3.56
N LEU A 628 10.96 31.92 -2.81
CA LEU A 628 9.65 31.33 -3.06
C LEU A 628 8.55 32.41 -3.10
N TRP A 629 8.52 33.31 -2.11
CA TRP A 629 7.53 34.39 -2.06
C TRP A 629 7.63 35.31 -3.29
N CYS A 630 8.83 35.77 -3.68
CA CYS A 630 9.01 36.59 -4.87
C CYS A 630 8.46 35.92 -6.14
N LEU A 631 8.70 34.61 -6.30
CA LEU A 631 8.24 33.84 -7.45
C LEU A 631 6.71 33.66 -7.44
N LEU A 632 6.10 33.41 -6.28
CA LEU A 632 4.64 33.33 -6.13
C LEU A 632 3.95 34.69 -6.39
N GLU A 633 4.59 35.79 -6.00
CA GLU A 633 4.07 37.13 -6.24
C GLU A 633 4.05 37.50 -7.72
N SER A 634 5.08 37.08 -8.47
CA SER A 634 5.18 37.31 -9.92
C SER A 634 4.05 36.66 -10.74
N GLY A 635 3.23 35.80 -10.13
CA GLY A 635 2.11 35.12 -10.77
C GLY A 635 2.54 33.98 -11.70
N GLN A 636 3.82 33.58 -11.64
CA GLN A 636 4.30 32.40 -12.36
C GLN A 636 3.60 31.13 -11.89
N ARG A 637 3.41 30.18 -12.81
CA ARG A 637 2.83 28.87 -12.49
C ARG A 637 3.78 28.09 -11.57
N VAL A 638 3.23 27.37 -10.59
CA VAL A 638 3.98 26.55 -9.62
C VAL A 638 4.98 25.59 -10.29
N THR A 639 4.65 25.05 -11.46
CA THR A 639 5.56 24.17 -12.21
C THR A 639 6.83 24.88 -12.68
N ARG A 640 6.71 26.15 -13.11
CA ARG A 640 7.85 26.96 -13.51
C ARG A 640 8.69 27.37 -12.31
N ILE A 641 8.04 27.69 -11.18
CA ILE A 641 8.69 27.98 -9.90
C ILE A 641 9.50 26.76 -9.46
N ALA A 642 8.94 25.56 -9.52
CA ALA A 642 9.61 24.31 -9.19
C ALA A 642 10.86 24.09 -10.07
N THR A 643 10.74 24.28 -11.39
CA THR A 643 11.91 24.19 -12.30
C THR A 643 12.99 25.22 -11.97
N GLU A 644 12.62 26.46 -11.65
CA GLU A 644 13.58 27.52 -11.30
C GLU A 644 14.30 27.24 -9.97
N LEU A 645 13.56 26.71 -8.99
CA LEU A 645 14.12 26.31 -7.69
C LEU A 645 14.80 24.93 -7.72
N LYS A 646 14.77 24.22 -8.85
CA LYS A 646 15.24 22.83 -9.02
C LYS A 646 14.60 21.85 -8.02
N THR A 647 13.32 22.04 -7.75
CA THR A 647 12.51 21.22 -6.83
C THR A 647 11.26 20.67 -7.53
N SER A 648 10.41 19.96 -6.79
CA SER A 648 9.13 19.46 -7.31
C SER A 648 7.98 20.44 -7.05
N ALA A 649 6.92 20.35 -7.86
CA ALA A 649 5.72 21.17 -7.67
C ALA A 649 5.03 20.93 -6.31
N GLU A 650 5.06 19.71 -5.78
CA GLU A 650 4.56 19.46 -4.42
C GLU A 650 5.43 20.08 -3.34
N HIS A 651 6.75 20.11 -3.53
CA HIS A 651 7.66 20.75 -2.58
C HIS A 651 7.38 22.25 -2.48
N VAL A 652 7.16 22.92 -3.62
CA VAL A 652 6.74 24.33 -3.65
C VAL A 652 5.42 24.55 -2.92
N ARG A 653 4.42 23.67 -3.10
CA ARG A 653 3.13 23.76 -2.40
C ARG A 653 3.26 23.51 -0.90
N ALA A 654 4.05 22.51 -0.51
CA ALA A 654 4.31 22.18 0.89
C ALA A 654 4.99 23.36 1.61
N ALA A 655 6.04 23.91 0.99
CA ALA A 655 6.75 25.08 1.50
C ALA A 655 5.84 26.31 1.59
N ALA A 656 4.96 26.54 0.62
CA ALA A 656 3.98 27.63 0.66
C ALA A 656 2.89 27.44 1.74
N GLN A 657 2.49 26.19 2.04
CA GLN A 657 1.55 25.89 3.11
C GLN A 657 2.18 26.10 4.50
N GLN A 658 3.44 25.70 4.68
CA GLN A 658 4.18 25.91 5.93
C GLN A 658 4.59 27.37 6.13
N ASN A 659 4.90 28.08 5.04
CA ASN A 659 5.34 29.48 5.07
C ASN A 659 4.43 30.36 4.18
N PRO A 660 3.21 30.71 4.66
CA PRO A 660 2.29 31.56 3.91
C PRO A 660 2.91 32.90 3.54
N MET A 661 2.45 33.52 2.45
CA MET A 661 2.98 34.81 2.04
C MET A 661 2.72 35.89 3.09
N PRO A 662 3.67 36.82 3.32
CA PRO A 662 3.45 37.93 4.23
C PRO A 662 2.26 38.79 3.78
N PRO A 663 1.54 39.43 4.72
CA PRO A 663 0.37 40.24 4.39
C PRO A 663 0.77 41.40 3.49
N LYS A 664 0.02 41.60 2.40
CA LYS A 664 0.21 42.76 1.53
C LYS A 664 -0.38 43.98 2.22
N ILE A 665 0.48 44.90 2.69
CA ILE A 665 0.04 46.18 3.23
C ILE A 665 -0.66 46.95 2.11
N PRO A 666 -1.98 47.20 2.19
CA PRO A 666 -2.66 47.97 1.15
C PRO A 666 -2.15 49.41 1.20
N SER A 667 -1.84 49.98 0.03
CA SER A 667 -1.42 51.38 -0.07
C SER A 667 -2.47 52.32 0.54
N LYS A 668 -2.07 53.51 1.05
CA LYS A 668 -2.98 54.49 1.67
C LYS A 668 -4.23 54.78 0.82
N GLY A 669 -4.10 54.81 -0.51
CA GLY A 669 -5.21 55.00 -1.45
C GLY A 669 -6.14 53.78 -1.61
N GLN A 670 -5.65 52.57 -1.39
CA GLN A 670 -6.46 51.34 -1.40
C GLN A 670 -7.23 51.15 -0.09
N ARG A 671 -6.65 51.51 1.06
CA ARG A 671 -7.35 51.56 2.36
C ARG A 671 -8.53 52.53 2.34
N ALA A 672 -8.35 53.71 1.73
CA ALA A 672 -9.42 54.70 1.57
C ALA A 672 -10.55 54.23 0.62
N LYS A 673 -10.25 53.33 -0.33
CA LYS A 673 -11.23 52.71 -1.24
C LYS A 673 -11.95 51.51 -0.61
N ALA A 674 -11.25 50.72 0.21
CA ALA A 674 -11.84 49.59 0.95
C ALA A 674 -12.75 50.07 2.10
N ARG A 675 -12.43 51.21 2.72
CA ARG A 675 -13.22 51.85 3.79
C ARG A 675 -14.39 52.70 3.28
N ARG A 676 -14.48 52.98 1.97
CA ARG A 676 -15.59 53.71 1.31
C ARG A 676 -16.55 52.76 0.59
N LEU A 677 -17.05 51.77 1.33
CA LEU A 677 -18.14 50.91 0.90
C LEU A 677 -19.12 50.72 2.07
N ASP A 678 -19.45 51.82 2.75
CA ASP A 678 -20.74 51.91 3.46
C ASP A 678 -21.82 51.96 2.38
N LEU A 679 -22.33 50.77 2.04
CA LEU A 679 -23.51 50.67 1.18
C LEU A 679 -24.69 51.34 1.91
N PRO A 680 -25.47 52.20 1.22
CA PRO A 680 -26.59 52.89 1.85
C PRO A 680 -27.64 51.89 2.34
N SER A 681 -28.21 52.13 3.53
CA SER A 681 -29.22 51.27 4.13
C SER A 681 -30.56 51.35 3.38
N ARG A 682 -31.43 50.36 3.58
CA ARG A 682 -32.77 50.26 2.95
C ARG A 682 -33.61 51.54 3.16
N ASP A 683 -33.53 52.13 4.34
CA ASP A 683 -34.24 53.36 4.70
C ASP A 683 -33.67 54.61 4.02
N GLN A 684 -32.35 54.63 3.75
CA GLN A 684 -31.71 55.72 3.01
C GLN A 684 -32.13 55.69 1.53
N ILE A 685 -32.19 54.50 0.92
CA ILE A 685 -32.63 54.34 -0.47
C ILE A 685 -34.11 54.75 -0.62
N ARG A 686 -34.98 54.36 0.32
CA ARG A 686 -36.39 54.80 0.32
C ARG A 686 -36.53 56.31 0.48
N ARG A 687 -35.82 56.93 1.42
CA ARG A 687 -35.82 58.40 1.58
C ARG A 687 -35.36 59.14 0.33
N TYR A 688 -34.34 58.63 -0.37
CA TYR A 688 -33.90 59.25 -1.63
C TYR A 688 -34.92 59.07 -2.76
N GLN A 689 -35.68 57.98 -2.76
CA GLN A 689 -36.78 57.77 -3.71
C GLN A 689 -38.01 58.65 -3.38
N GLU A 690 -38.36 58.82 -2.11
CA GLU A 690 -39.41 59.75 -1.64
C GLU A 690 -39.09 61.20 -2.00
N GLN A 691 -37.81 61.56 -2.09
CA GLN A 691 -37.32 62.86 -2.55
C GLN A 691 -37.30 63.01 -4.09
N GLY A 692 -37.77 62.02 -4.86
CA GLY A 692 -37.87 62.09 -6.32
C GLY A 692 -36.55 61.98 -7.08
N LEU A 693 -35.47 61.52 -6.43
CA LEU A 693 -34.15 61.42 -7.05
C LEU A 693 -34.04 60.18 -7.96
N GLY A 694 -33.61 60.38 -9.20
CA GLY A 694 -33.36 59.29 -10.14
C GLY A 694 -32.15 58.42 -9.74
N THR A 695 -32.13 57.16 -10.20
CA THR A 695 -31.09 56.16 -9.88
C THR A 695 -29.65 56.61 -10.11
N ARG A 696 -29.43 57.56 -11.04
CA ARG A 696 -28.12 58.17 -11.31
C ARG A 696 -27.67 59.12 -10.20
N ALA A 697 -28.59 59.91 -9.66
CA ALA A 697 -28.31 60.84 -8.56
C ALA A 697 -28.08 60.07 -7.25
N ILE A 698 -28.87 59.03 -6.99
CA ILE A 698 -28.71 58.15 -5.82
C ILE A 698 -27.32 57.47 -5.84
N ALA A 699 -26.91 56.92 -6.98
CA ALA A 699 -25.58 56.31 -7.12
C ALA A 699 -24.44 57.31 -6.85
N GLN A 700 -24.61 58.56 -7.26
CA GLN A 700 -23.59 59.60 -7.11
C GLN A 700 -23.52 60.15 -5.67
N LEU A 701 -24.67 60.29 -5.01
CA LEU A 701 -24.77 60.73 -3.60
C LEU A 701 -24.30 59.65 -2.61
N SER A 702 -24.58 58.38 -2.89
CA SER A 702 -24.17 57.24 -2.04
C SER A 702 -22.78 56.66 -2.37
N GLY A 703 -22.05 57.24 -3.34
CA GLY A 703 -20.72 56.75 -3.73
C GLY A 703 -20.68 55.35 -4.36
N CYS A 704 -21.85 54.79 -4.71
CA CYS A 704 -21.99 53.43 -5.26
C CYS A 704 -22.00 53.44 -6.79
N THR A 705 -21.55 52.36 -7.43
CA THR A 705 -21.69 52.25 -8.90
C THR A 705 -23.13 51.91 -9.30
N ARG A 706 -23.56 52.37 -10.48
CA ARG A 706 -24.94 52.17 -10.97
C ARG A 706 -25.37 50.70 -11.05
N ASN A 707 -24.42 49.79 -11.30
CA ASN A 707 -24.66 48.34 -11.33
C ASN A 707 -24.81 47.74 -9.92
N GLN A 708 -24.11 48.28 -8.92
CA GLN A 708 -24.27 47.86 -7.52
C GLN A 708 -25.63 48.30 -6.99
N LEU A 709 -26.05 49.55 -7.26
CA LEU A 709 -27.37 50.05 -6.88
C LEU A 709 -28.51 49.24 -7.54
N LYS A 710 -28.37 48.89 -8.83
CA LYS A 710 -29.36 48.09 -9.55
C LYS A 710 -29.52 46.68 -8.96
N ARG A 711 -28.40 46.01 -8.67
CA ARG A 711 -28.42 44.68 -8.03
C ARG A 711 -29.09 44.68 -6.66
N MET A 712 -28.93 45.76 -5.89
CA MET A 712 -29.60 45.92 -4.60
C MET A 712 -31.11 46.16 -4.74
N LEU A 713 -31.52 47.00 -5.71
CA LEU A 713 -32.94 47.22 -6.01
C LEU A 713 -33.62 45.92 -6.48
N ASP A 714 -32.91 45.08 -7.23
CA ASP A 714 -33.37 43.77 -7.70
C ASP A 714 -33.45 42.73 -6.56
N LEU A 715 -32.52 42.75 -5.59
CA LEU A 715 -32.50 41.83 -4.43
C LEU A 715 -33.57 42.16 -3.36
N GLU A 716 -34.00 43.42 -3.29
CA GLU A 716 -34.93 43.95 -2.28
C GLU A 716 -36.35 44.19 -2.84
N GLU A 717 -36.62 43.79 -4.09
CA GLU A 717 -37.90 43.94 -4.82
C GLU A 717 -38.45 45.40 -4.90
N ILE A 718 -37.57 46.40 -4.96
CA ILE A 718 -37.99 47.82 -5.01
C ILE A 718 -38.09 48.28 -6.47
N SER A 719 -39.32 48.56 -6.92
CA SER A 719 -39.59 49.00 -8.29
C SER A 719 -39.05 50.41 -8.60
N THR A 720 -38.38 50.56 -9.75
CA THR A 720 -37.88 51.86 -10.24
C THR A 720 -38.91 52.57 -11.11
N LEU A 721 -39.08 53.89 -10.94
CA LEU A 721 -39.83 54.76 -11.87
C LEU A 721 -39.20 54.77 -13.28
N PRO A 722 -40.00 54.89 -14.35
CA PRO A 722 -39.52 54.80 -15.72
C PRO A 722 -38.67 56.02 -16.12
N PRO A 723 -37.61 55.85 -16.93
CA PRO A 723 -36.73 56.94 -17.34
C PRO A 723 -37.42 57.89 -18.33
N GLY A 724 -37.19 59.19 -18.13
CA GLY A 724 -37.69 60.27 -18.97
C GLY A 724 -37.23 60.23 -20.44
N ARG A 725 -38.06 60.84 -21.28
CA ARG A 725 -38.08 60.95 -22.75
C ARG A 725 -36.68 61.13 -23.41
N PRO A 726 -36.35 60.37 -24.47
CA PRO A 726 -35.07 60.56 -25.18
C PRO A 726 -35.10 61.74 -26.15
N PHE A 727 -33.99 62.50 -26.17
CA PHE A 727 -33.67 63.51 -27.17
C PHE A 727 -33.55 62.88 -28.57
N THR A 728 -34.24 63.44 -29.56
CA THR A 728 -34.19 63.01 -30.97
C THR A 728 -33.10 63.76 -31.73
N HIS A 729 -32.02 63.06 -32.09
CA HIS A 729 -31.19 63.43 -33.24
C HIS A 729 -31.72 62.67 -34.47
N GLU A 730 -31.98 63.38 -35.55
CA GLU A 730 -32.52 62.84 -36.80
C GLU A 730 -31.37 62.38 -37.70
N VAL A 731 -31.44 61.13 -38.21
CA VAL A 731 -30.42 60.51 -39.08
C VAL A 731 -31.03 60.23 -40.43
N ASP A 732 -30.34 60.60 -41.52
CA ASP A 732 -30.77 60.27 -42.87
C ASP A 732 -30.94 58.73 -43.04
N PRO A 733 -32.16 58.24 -43.34
CA PRO A 733 -32.44 56.82 -43.54
C PRO A 733 -31.70 56.19 -44.73
N VAL A 734 -31.41 56.98 -45.78
CA VAL A 734 -30.75 56.48 -46.99
C VAL A 734 -29.28 56.21 -46.71
N TRP A 735 -28.61 57.16 -46.03
CA TRP A 735 -27.25 56.99 -45.55
C TRP A 735 -27.11 55.81 -44.58
N LEU A 736 -28.06 55.64 -43.65
CA LEU A 736 -28.03 54.53 -42.69
C LEU A 736 -28.16 53.16 -43.37
N ARG A 737 -28.99 53.02 -44.41
CA ARG A 737 -29.06 51.78 -45.22
C ARG A 737 -27.74 51.52 -45.94
N LEU A 738 -27.16 52.54 -46.57
CA LEU A 738 -25.88 52.40 -47.28
C LEU A 738 -24.75 51.92 -46.35
N GLU A 739 -24.62 52.53 -45.17
CA GLU A 739 -23.56 52.20 -44.21
C GLU A 739 -23.78 50.84 -43.53
N TYR A 740 -25.04 50.47 -43.24
CA TYR A 740 -25.38 49.26 -42.48
C TYR A 740 -25.61 48.03 -43.36
N GLU A 741 -26.34 48.15 -44.46
CA GLU A 741 -26.69 47.05 -45.35
C GLU A 741 -25.58 46.83 -46.38
N THR A 742 -25.22 47.88 -47.12
CA THR A 742 -24.30 47.77 -48.26
C THR A 742 -22.83 47.70 -47.84
N LYS A 743 -22.39 48.54 -46.90
CA LYS A 743 -21.01 48.56 -46.37
C LYS A 743 -20.78 47.60 -45.19
N GLU A 744 -21.81 46.89 -44.74
CA GLU A 744 -21.75 45.93 -43.62
C GLU A 744 -21.13 46.46 -42.30
N ARG A 745 -21.26 47.76 -42.00
CA ARG A 745 -20.68 48.34 -40.78
C ARG A 745 -21.57 48.06 -39.56
N LYS A 746 -20.96 47.95 -38.38
CA LYS A 746 -21.70 47.73 -37.13
C LYS A 746 -22.32 49.04 -36.64
N PHE A 747 -23.52 48.96 -36.05
CA PHE A 747 -24.17 50.10 -35.40
C PHE A 747 -23.26 50.83 -34.39
N LYS A 748 -22.34 50.13 -33.71
CA LYS A 748 -21.39 50.77 -32.79
C LYS A 748 -20.44 51.75 -33.51
N ASP A 749 -19.99 51.39 -34.70
CA ASP A 749 -19.03 52.19 -35.47
C ASP A 749 -19.74 53.34 -36.20
N ILE A 750 -20.92 53.05 -36.79
CA ILE A 750 -21.79 54.07 -37.41
C ILE A 750 -22.26 55.08 -36.36
N ALA A 751 -22.68 54.63 -35.17
CA ALA A 751 -23.15 55.53 -34.10
C ALA A 751 -22.03 56.43 -33.57
N ARG A 752 -20.80 55.92 -33.49
CA ARG A 752 -19.62 56.71 -33.12
C ARG A 752 -19.33 57.82 -34.15
N GLU A 753 -19.52 57.55 -35.43
CA GLU A 753 -19.30 58.53 -36.50
C GLU A 753 -20.46 59.54 -36.61
N ALA A 754 -21.69 59.08 -36.45
CA ALA A 754 -22.88 59.92 -36.40
C ALA A 754 -23.05 60.66 -35.05
N GLY A 755 -22.07 60.59 -34.15
CA GLY A 755 -22.08 61.31 -32.86
C GLY A 755 -23.17 60.89 -31.88
N MET A 756 -23.73 59.68 -32.01
CA MET A 756 -24.87 59.21 -31.21
C MET A 756 -24.64 57.89 -30.48
N SER A 757 -25.55 57.56 -29.57
CA SER A 757 -25.49 56.27 -28.89
C SER A 757 -25.90 55.13 -29.84
N PRO A 758 -25.28 53.94 -29.74
CA PRO A 758 -25.70 52.77 -30.52
C PRO A 758 -27.16 52.35 -30.29
N HIS A 759 -27.75 52.77 -29.17
CA HIS A 759 -29.16 52.54 -28.85
C HIS A 759 -30.07 53.48 -29.66
N ALA A 760 -29.73 54.78 -29.71
CA ALA A 760 -30.46 55.76 -30.51
C ALA A 760 -30.43 55.44 -32.02
N LEU A 761 -29.28 55.00 -32.54
CA LEU A 761 -29.16 54.59 -33.93
C LEU A 761 -29.96 53.31 -34.24
N ARG A 762 -30.06 52.38 -33.28
CA ARG A 762 -30.89 51.17 -33.40
C ARG A 762 -32.37 51.53 -33.46
N ASP A 763 -32.82 52.46 -32.62
CA ASP A 763 -34.21 52.95 -32.67
C ASP A 763 -34.52 53.65 -33.99
N HIS A 764 -33.55 54.37 -34.57
CA HIS A 764 -33.67 54.96 -35.90
C HIS A 764 -33.78 53.88 -36.98
N ALA A 765 -32.96 52.82 -36.92
CA ALA A 765 -33.03 51.70 -37.85
C ALA A 765 -34.39 50.98 -37.82
N VAL A 766 -34.94 50.74 -36.62
CA VAL A 766 -36.29 50.17 -36.47
C VAL A 766 -37.36 51.08 -37.07
N ARG A 767 -37.30 52.39 -36.77
CA ARG A 767 -38.29 53.38 -37.25
C ARG A 767 -38.33 53.51 -38.77
N HIS A 768 -37.21 53.33 -39.46
CA HIS A 768 -37.13 53.44 -40.92
C HIS A 768 -37.11 52.08 -41.65
N GLY A 769 -37.52 51.02 -40.96
CA GLY A 769 -37.70 49.69 -41.55
C GLY A 769 -36.41 49.00 -41.99
N ILE A 770 -35.27 49.31 -41.35
CA ILE A 770 -33.98 48.69 -41.65
C ILE A 770 -33.86 47.40 -40.81
N PRO A 771 -33.80 46.21 -41.43
CA PRO A 771 -33.75 44.92 -40.73
C PRO A 771 -32.50 44.77 -39.87
N ILE A 772 -32.68 44.58 -38.56
CA ILE A 772 -31.56 44.43 -37.63
C ILE A 772 -30.95 43.03 -37.71
N ARG A 773 -29.65 42.96 -38.01
CA ARG A 773 -28.86 41.72 -37.98
C ARG A 773 -28.88 41.07 -36.58
N PRO A 774 -29.05 39.74 -36.46
CA PRO A 774 -29.08 39.03 -35.19
C PRO A 774 -27.77 39.15 -34.39
N ARG A 775 -27.87 38.98 -33.07
CA ARG A 775 -26.70 39.02 -32.16
C ARG A 775 -25.70 37.92 -32.56
N GLY A 776 -24.48 38.32 -32.88
CA GLY A 776 -23.43 37.42 -33.40
C GLY A 776 -23.11 37.58 -34.89
N GLY A 777 -23.73 38.56 -35.59
CA GLY A 777 -23.48 38.85 -37.00
C GLY A 777 -22.01 39.09 -37.36
N ARG A 778 -21.70 38.90 -38.65
CA ARG A 778 -20.37 39.01 -39.27
C ARG A 778 -19.63 40.28 -38.77
N PRO A 779 -18.31 40.22 -38.53
CA PRO A 779 -17.53 41.42 -38.23
C PRO A 779 -17.65 42.45 -39.37
N SER A 780 -17.48 43.74 -39.06
CA SER A 780 -17.49 44.77 -40.09
C SER A 780 -16.44 44.49 -41.14
N HIS A 781 -16.80 44.68 -42.41
CA HIS A 781 -15.89 44.44 -43.51
C HIS A 781 -14.70 45.41 -43.39
N PRO A 782 -13.43 44.94 -43.45
CA PRO A 782 -12.26 45.80 -43.26
C PRO A 782 -12.23 46.97 -44.24
N LEU A 783 -12.58 46.74 -45.52
CA LEU A 783 -12.56 47.75 -46.58
C LEU A 783 -13.77 48.70 -46.58
N ALA A 784 -14.76 48.48 -45.69
CA ALA A 784 -15.96 49.31 -45.63
C ALA A 784 -15.70 50.80 -45.31
N GLN A 785 -14.54 51.10 -44.72
CA GLN A 785 -14.13 52.48 -44.41
C GLN A 785 -13.46 53.17 -45.60
N LEU A 786 -13.06 52.42 -46.64
CA LEU A 786 -12.28 52.93 -47.77
C LEU A 786 -13.11 53.16 -49.03
N GLY A 787 -14.24 52.47 -49.21
CA GLY A 787 -15.06 52.60 -50.41
C GLY A 787 -16.27 51.65 -50.44
N HIS A 788 -16.99 51.70 -51.55
CA HIS A 788 -18.11 50.82 -51.86
C HIS A 788 -17.61 49.42 -52.31
N PRO A 789 -18.36 48.33 -52.10
CA PRO A 789 -17.98 46.99 -52.59
C PRO A 789 -17.56 46.92 -54.06
N ASN A 790 -18.13 47.78 -54.91
CA ASN A 790 -17.84 47.84 -56.35
C ASN A 790 -16.51 48.55 -56.69
N ASP A 791 -15.91 49.24 -55.72
CA ASP A 791 -14.61 49.93 -55.89
C ASP A 791 -13.43 48.94 -55.77
N PHE A 792 -13.71 47.70 -55.39
CA PHE A 792 -12.73 46.63 -55.21
C PHE A 792 -13.06 45.44 -56.11
N ALA A 793 -12.03 44.67 -56.48
CA ALA A 793 -12.23 43.39 -57.15
C ALA A 793 -13.12 42.47 -56.28
N SER A 794 -14.11 41.82 -56.90
CA SER A 794 -15.14 41.02 -56.21
C SER A 794 -14.53 39.92 -55.33
N GLU A 795 -13.43 39.33 -55.80
CA GLU A 795 -12.65 38.28 -55.16
C GLU A 795 -11.98 38.78 -53.88
N VAL A 796 -11.46 40.01 -53.89
CA VAL A 796 -10.80 40.64 -52.73
C VAL A 796 -11.82 41.01 -51.65
N TRP A 797 -12.98 41.54 -52.06
CA TRP A 797 -14.08 41.85 -51.13
C TRP A 797 -14.64 40.58 -50.48
N LYS A 798 -14.88 39.51 -51.27
CA LYS A 798 -15.33 38.22 -50.73
C LYS A 798 -14.30 37.59 -49.79
N ALA A 799 -13.01 37.63 -50.12
CA ALA A 799 -11.96 37.01 -49.31
C ALA A 799 -11.73 37.68 -47.95
N LEU A 800 -11.93 39.01 -47.86
CA LEU A 800 -11.80 39.79 -46.63
C LEU A 800 -13.08 39.82 -45.78
N SER A 801 -14.12 39.11 -46.21
CA SER A 801 -15.37 38.96 -45.48
C SER A 801 -15.28 37.87 -44.39
N GLY A 802 -15.80 38.17 -43.19
CA GLY A 802 -15.94 37.20 -42.10
C GLY A 802 -14.85 37.25 -41.01
N LYS A 803 -14.98 36.37 -40.00
CA LYS A 803 -14.13 36.40 -38.81
C LYS A 803 -12.72 35.90 -39.10
N GLY A 804 -11.72 36.72 -38.80
CA GLY A 804 -10.30 36.40 -39.02
C GLY A 804 -9.86 36.43 -40.49
N ALA A 805 -10.66 37.03 -41.39
CA ALA A 805 -10.35 37.10 -42.82
C ALA A 805 -9.08 37.91 -43.12
N LEU A 806 -8.89 39.05 -42.46
CA LEU A 806 -7.69 39.89 -42.61
C LEU A 806 -6.41 39.13 -42.25
N LEU A 807 -6.40 38.43 -41.12
CA LEU A 807 -5.25 37.63 -40.68
C LEU A 807 -4.95 36.46 -41.64
N ARG A 808 -5.98 35.84 -42.23
CA ARG A 808 -5.79 34.78 -43.26
C ARG A 808 -5.15 35.37 -44.52
N ALA A 809 -5.59 36.54 -44.93
CA ALA A 809 -5.08 37.23 -46.11
C ALA A 809 -3.63 37.72 -45.91
N GLU A 810 -3.28 38.26 -44.75
CA GLU A 810 -1.90 38.63 -44.38
C GLU A 810 -0.98 37.40 -44.35
N ARG A 811 -1.45 36.29 -43.79
CA ARG A 811 -0.68 35.04 -43.76
C ARG A 811 -0.50 34.42 -45.14
N PHE A 812 -1.48 34.54 -46.03
CA PHE A 812 -1.37 34.13 -47.42
C PHE A 812 -0.29 34.94 -48.14
N LEU A 813 -0.23 36.27 -47.96
CA LEU A 813 0.84 37.09 -48.53
C LEU A 813 2.21 36.76 -47.92
N ALA A 814 2.30 36.59 -46.60
CA ALA A 814 3.55 36.22 -45.92
C ALA A 814 4.06 34.82 -46.32
N MET A 815 3.16 33.93 -46.74
CA MET A 815 3.52 32.62 -47.27
C MET A 815 4.21 32.71 -48.64
N LEU A 816 3.91 33.72 -49.46
CA LEU A 816 4.50 33.87 -50.79
C LEU A 816 6.02 34.09 -50.76
N ASP A 817 6.53 34.62 -49.65
CA ASP A 817 7.95 34.87 -49.43
C ASP A 817 8.71 33.62 -48.91
N ALA A 818 7.99 32.54 -48.60
CA ALA A 818 8.56 31.30 -48.06
C ALA A 818 8.80 30.23 -49.12
N GLU A 819 9.87 29.44 -48.96
CA GLU A 819 10.25 28.40 -49.93
C GLU A 819 9.25 27.23 -50.01
N ASN A 820 8.56 26.91 -48.92
CA ASN A 820 7.57 25.83 -48.86
C ASN A 820 6.60 26.03 -47.68
N MET A 821 5.49 25.28 -47.70
CA MET A 821 4.41 25.36 -46.71
C MET A 821 4.89 25.15 -45.26
N SER A 822 5.87 24.28 -45.05
CA SER A 822 6.43 23.98 -43.72
C SER A 822 7.31 25.14 -43.20
N SER A 823 8.04 25.79 -44.09
CA SER A 823 8.82 27.00 -43.77
C SER A 823 7.90 28.18 -43.44
N ALA A 824 6.85 28.40 -44.24
CA ALA A 824 5.82 29.41 -43.98
C ALA A 824 5.09 29.20 -42.64
N ALA A 825 4.72 27.96 -42.32
CA ALA A 825 4.07 27.65 -41.05
C ALA A 825 5.00 27.93 -39.85
N ARG A 826 6.31 27.64 -39.99
CA ARG A 826 7.31 27.89 -38.96
C ARG A 826 7.56 29.39 -38.74
N SER A 827 7.67 30.18 -39.81
CA SER A 827 7.85 31.65 -39.69
C SER A 827 6.63 32.34 -39.09
N LEU A 828 5.43 31.81 -39.36
CA LEU A 828 4.16 32.30 -38.82
C LEU A 828 3.80 31.73 -37.43
N ASN A 829 4.64 30.84 -36.86
CA ASN A 829 4.45 30.15 -35.58
C ASN A 829 3.09 29.43 -35.46
N ILE A 830 2.67 28.73 -36.52
CA ILE A 830 1.44 27.94 -36.57
C ILE A 830 1.70 26.54 -37.13
N SER A 831 0.75 25.61 -36.95
CA SER A 831 0.86 24.30 -37.58
C SER A 831 0.64 24.37 -39.10
N GLN A 832 1.36 23.54 -39.85
CA GLN A 832 1.17 23.41 -41.31
C GLN A 832 -0.28 23.04 -41.67
N SER A 833 -0.95 22.21 -40.86
CA SER A 833 -2.36 21.88 -41.03
C SER A 833 -3.29 23.08 -40.90
N THR A 834 -2.98 24.02 -39.99
CA THR A 834 -3.75 25.26 -39.81
C THR A 834 -3.57 26.18 -41.02
N LEU A 835 -2.34 26.32 -41.51
CA LEU A 835 -2.05 27.15 -42.69
C LEU A 835 -2.73 26.59 -43.95
N SER A 836 -2.67 25.28 -44.16
CA SER A 836 -3.36 24.61 -45.27
C SER A 836 -4.87 24.83 -45.22
N ALA A 837 -5.50 24.68 -44.05
CA ALA A 837 -6.93 24.92 -43.89
C ALA A 837 -7.31 26.39 -44.17
N GLN A 838 -6.45 27.35 -43.81
CA GLN A 838 -6.67 28.77 -44.07
C GLN A 838 -6.63 29.09 -45.58
N ILE A 839 -5.76 28.44 -46.34
CA ILE A 839 -5.65 28.60 -47.80
C ILE A 839 -6.86 27.99 -48.49
N THR A 840 -7.27 26.77 -48.14
CA THR A 840 -8.50 26.16 -48.68
C THR A 840 -9.73 27.03 -48.40
N GLN A 841 -9.75 27.73 -47.27
CA GLN A 841 -10.83 28.65 -46.94
C GLN A 841 -10.79 29.96 -47.76
N LEU A 842 -9.62 30.39 -48.24
CA LEU A 842 -9.49 31.51 -49.17
C LEU A 842 -9.93 31.09 -50.57
N GLU A 843 -9.48 29.94 -51.07
CA GLU A 843 -9.86 29.40 -52.38
C GLU A 843 -11.37 29.18 -52.50
N ARG A 844 -12.01 28.72 -51.42
CA ARG A 844 -13.49 28.62 -51.36
C ARG A 844 -14.20 29.97 -51.34
N ALA A 845 -13.56 31.02 -50.81
CA ALA A 845 -14.16 32.35 -50.73
C ALA A 845 -13.98 33.14 -52.04
N THR A 846 -12.88 32.89 -52.75
CA THR A 846 -12.59 33.46 -54.08
C THR A 846 -13.18 32.65 -55.22
N GLU A 847 -13.70 31.44 -54.94
CA GLU A 847 -14.22 30.49 -55.94
C GLU A 847 -13.17 30.12 -57.01
N ALA A 848 -11.89 30.20 -56.65
CA ALA A 848 -10.74 30.13 -57.55
C ALA A 848 -9.59 29.40 -56.86
N GLN A 849 -8.85 28.58 -57.60
CA GLN A 849 -7.66 27.91 -57.08
C GLN A 849 -6.48 28.88 -57.08
N LEU A 850 -5.89 29.14 -55.91
CA LEU A 850 -4.87 30.18 -55.76
C LEU A 850 -3.43 29.61 -55.87
N LEU A 851 -3.26 28.30 -55.65
CA LEU A 851 -1.96 27.61 -55.71
C LEU A 851 -1.97 26.40 -56.64
N GLU A 852 -0.86 26.18 -57.36
CA GLU A 852 -0.65 24.95 -58.14
C GLU A 852 -0.14 23.80 -57.25
N LEU A 853 -0.79 22.63 -57.33
CA LEU A 853 -0.32 21.39 -56.73
C LEU A 853 0.80 20.80 -57.58
N ALA A 854 2.05 21.13 -57.28
CA ALA A 854 3.19 20.44 -57.88
C ALA A 854 3.35 19.05 -57.25
N CYS A 855 3.08 17.99 -58.03
CA CYS A 855 3.46 16.63 -57.70
C CYS A 855 4.99 16.54 -57.58
N SER A 856 5.47 15.89 -56.52
CA SER A 856 6.86 15.59 -56.16
C SER A 856 7.61 16.65 -55.34
N GLY A 857 8.20 16.16 -54.25
CA GLY A 857 8.74 16.94 -53.15
C GLY A 857 9.92 17.83 -53.54
N ARG A 858 9.89 19.04 -53.00
CA ARG A 858 10.87 20.14 -53.15
C ARG A 858 10.74 20.91 -54.48
N ARG A 859 9.83 21.87 -54.52
CA ARG A 859 10.01 23.16 -55.20
C ARG A 859 8.96 24.18 -54.76
N LYS A 860 9.38 25.45 -54.85
CA LYS A 860 8.73 26.71 -54.45
C LYS A 860 7.21 26.75 -54.71
N LEU A 861 6.44 27.34 -53.79
CA LEU A 861 5.01 27.60 -53.98
C LEU A 861 4.80 28.45 -55.24
N ARG A 862 4.03 27.96 -56.22
CA ARG A 862 3.66 28.70 -57.43
C ARG A 862 2.20 29.13 -57.35
N LEU A 863 1.97 30.42 -57.61
CA LEU A 863 0.63 30.99 -57.74
C LEU A 863 0.06 30.65 -59.12
N THR A 864 -1.24 30.41 -59.18
CA THR A 864 -1.98 30.38 -60.46
C THR A 864 -2.13 31.81 -61.01
N ALA A 865 -2.52 31.95 -62.28
CA ALA A 865 -2.83 33.27 -62.87
C ALA A 865 -3.98 34.01 -62.14
N GLU A 866 -4.85 33.29 -61.43
CA GLU A 866 -5.86 33.86 -60.54
C GLU A 866 -5.26 34.23 -59.18
N GLY A 867 -4.36 33.40 -58.65
CA GLY A 867 -3.59 33.67 -57.43
C GLY A 867 -2.73 34.92 -57.51
N GLU A 868 -2.10 35.21 -58.66
CA GLU A 868 -1.32 36.43 -58.87
C GLU A 868 -2.19 37.68 -58.91
N ARG A 869 -3.31 37.65 -59.65
CA ARG A 869 -4.28 38.76 -59.69
C ARG A 869 -4.88 39.03 -58.32
N PHE A 870 -5.21 37.98 -57.59
CA PHE A 870 -5.70 38.08 -56.21
C PHE A 870 -4.64 38.67 -55.26
N ALA A 871 -3.38 38.24 -55.35
CA ALA A 871 -2.30 38.77 -54.51
C ALA A 871 -2.02 40.26 -54.78
N VAL A 872 -2.08 40.71 -56.04
CA VAL A 872 -1.94 42.12 -56.40
C VAL A 872 -3.10 42.96 -55.85
N GLY A 873 -4.33 42.52 -56.07
CA GLY A 873 -5.52 43.19 -55.54
C GLY A 873 -5.52 43.25 -54.01
N LEU A 874 -5.09 42.18 -53.35
CA LEU A 874 -5.00 42.09 -51.90
C LEU A 874 -3.92 43.01 -51.31
N ARG A 875 -2.74 43.11 -51.95
CA ARG A 875 -1.68 44.05 -51.54
C ARG A 875 -2.14 45.50 -51.64
N SER A 876 -2.82 45.87 -52.73
CA SER A 876 -3.38 47.21 -52.92
C SER A 876 -4.42 47.53 -51.82
N ALA A 877 -5.34 46.61 -51.55
CA ALA A 877 -6.37 46.78 -50.53
C ALA A 877 -5.80 46.89 -49.10
N LEU A 878 -4.78 46.10 -48.76
CA LEU A 878 -4.10 46.17 -47.45
C LEU A 878 -3.25 47.43 -47.30
N SER A 879 -2.64 47.94 -48.39
CA SER A 879 -1.90 49.22 -48.36
C SER A 879 -2.85 50.39 -48.10
N ALA A 880 -4.01 50.42 -48.78
CA ALA A 880 -5.03 51.43 -48.55
C ALA A 880 -5.57 51.42 -47.10
N LEU A 881 -5.68 50.24 -46.48
CA LEU A 881 -6.03 50.11 -45.06
C LEU A 881 -4.94 50.65 -44.12
N ALA A 882 -3.67 50.47 -44.48
CA ALA A 882 -2.54 50.95 -43.68
C ALA A 882 -2.36 52.48 -43.78
N GLU A 883 -2.69 53.08 -44.92
CA GLU A 883 -2.63 54.54 -45.16
C GLU A 883 -3.80 55.29 -44.51
N GLY A 884 -5.03 54.74 -44.62
CA GLY A 884 -6.21 55.30 -43.95
C GLY A 884 -6.11 55.32 -42.40
N GLY A 885 -5.21 54.51 -41.82
CA GLY A 885 -4.93 54.50 -40.39
C GLY A 885 -4.00 55.62 -39.88
N ARG A 886 -3.26 56.30 -40.76
CA ARG A 886 -2.28 57.35 -40.37
C ARG A 886 -2.86 58.79 -40.37
N GLY A 887 -4.07 58.98 -40.90
CA GLY A 887 -4.76 60.28 -40.93
C GLY A 887 -5.77 60.48 -39.80
N ARG A 888 -5.33 60.64 -38.54
CA ARG A 888 -6.13 61.27 -37.48
C ARG A 888 -5.24 62.15 -36.60
N PRO A 889 -5.30 63.49 -36.73
CA PRO A 889 -4.55 64.38 -35.85
C PRO A 889 -5.13 64.39 -34.44
N GLY A 890 -4.23 64.47 -33.46
CA GLY A 890 -4.53 64.61 -32.05
C GLY A 890 -5.28 65.91 -31.74
N ASN A 891 -6.13 65.79 -30.74
CA ASN A 891 -6.82 66.86 -30.03
C ASN A 891 -5.85 68.01 -29.69
N PRO A 892 -6.04 69.25 -30.17
CA PRO A 892 -5.30 70.39 -29.64
C PRO A 892 -5.93 70.80 -28.31
N SER A 893 -5.06 70.94 -27.31
CA SER A 893 -5.34 71.47 -25.99
C SER A 893 -6.07 72.81 -26.05
N ALA A 894 -7.05 72.98 -25.16
CA ALA A 894 -7.73 74.24 -24.90
C ALA A 894 -6.79 75.30 -24.30
N PRO A 895 -7.22 76.57 -24.23
CA PRO A 895 -7.98 77.00 -23.04
C PRO A 895 -9.49 77.04 -23.22
#